data_AF-A0A849ERL8-F1
#
_entry.id   AF-A0A849ERL8-F1
#
_cell.length_a   1.000
_cell.length_b   1.000
_cell.length_c   1.000
_cell.angle_alpha   90.00
_cell.angle_beta   90.00
_cell.angle_gamma   90.00
#
_symmetry.space_group_name_H-M   'P 1'
#
loop_
_entity.id
_entity.type
_entity.pdbx_description
1 polymer ?
#
loop_
_entity_poly.entity_id
_entity_poly.type
_entity_poly.pdbx_seq_one_letter_code
_entity_poly.pdbx_strand_id
1 'polypeptide(L)'
;GESALDQAMGLMNHDGETNIALLVDKTIATLVDKLKDIRLILSSQEEVCERHFLEPEVLLFPDELSRLHSGLLGFCNGAFKDNPFQELPPLRGIYFCSGEQSGRTALSITDTTSRLGSRELPGTGHGLFLHDFFAKILPADRALYAPTRRARDWQRLTGNLWLTGFATAVLLLCILLTHAWHANKTAINTVAPEYKQTILFKNDPVADTAMMVEFGAQIKRIMQINREWSGPRMGLNASIRLETALKQRYCRRFHEHFDADINNRIEGVIAKGGWHKDNADPAVRYIPFIVRRINLLRARFDGADAAGLAAMPDPDYALMLFGKERSQTADEVFSHYKNAYIDYLIWQTDVEPLNRSLAGMQRLLSNFFAENHGDMRWLVTWADRHLHDRVVRMNTFWHGTQPDSEMATVGPAFSRQGQQLIGRFVTEELETAVGQSLMIAQPKAQFAAWYQDAYYTAWFDFCAQFNQGPKLFAEDADWEAALEHLTGDETPYTVLLERLEGELFPPLETQTQTQAQAWPSLKPTPETQEKYGLWLTRVRNFGIARHADVGALGDQPAARQILDQAGNQMSGKTAFAAKIALGAMEQSRLAKAGEALRQYRQAIAAFSGITTDSRYAYKIVRQSFEATPTEGASPLHTANRALEELAAALAPAGPPVDISGDRDPLSRLLKSPLDHLWQFSVAQSGCYLQELWDQEVVVKVQGVRSSRKRATLLFGNEGLVQGYMRTHAGPFVRQSSSRGYYPLELQDAHVPFEKNFFKYVQQGRRWWVASGGAIQESYAVSITALPTDVNAEAHLKPYMTRLILEHPDGDTVLENKQYPVERVFTWLPMNDGDVVLQILFENLALSRRYSGYCAFGQFLRDFSKGSKRFKAKHFPEQLSDLRRIRVDEIEVNYRMTESQAKPIKRLLRAIPQRPPGTIVQCAKPAR
;
A
#
# COMPACT_ATOMS: atom_id res chain seq x y z
N GLY A 1 -87.96 112.63 23.53
CA GLY A 1 -88.90 111.99 22.59
C GLY A 1 -88.19 111.00 21.69
N GLU A 2 -87.22 111.44 20.87
CA GLU A 2 -86.65 110.57 19.81
C GLU A 2 -85.67 109.48 20.28
N SER A 3 -84.88 109.68 21.35
CA SER A 3 -83.87 108.66 21.74
C SER A 3 -84.43 107.40 22.41
N ALA A 4 -85.72 107.35 22.76
CA ALA A 4 -86.34 106.19 23.40
C ALA A 4 -86.79 105.13 22.39
N LEU A 5 -86.99 105.52 21.13
CA LEU A 5 -87.45 104.63 20.05
C LEU A 5 -86.32 103.74 19.48
N ASP A 6 -85.07 104.13 19.71
CA ASP A 6 -83.87 103.39 19.32
C ASP A 6 -83.51 102.25 20.31
N GLN A 7 -84.05 102.30 21.53
CA GLN A 7 -83.78 101.32 22.58
C GLN A 7 -84.42 99.96 22.24
N ALA A 8 -83.66 98.87 22.37
CA ALA A 8 -84.22 97.53 22.16
C ALA A 8 -85.28 97.20 23.22
N MET A 9 -86.45 96.75 22.77
CA MET A 9 -87.55 96.34 23.64
C MET A 9 -87.44 94.84 23.90
N GLY A 10 -87.00 94.43 25.09
CA GLY A 10 -86.84 93.02 25.42
C GLY A 10 -86.08 92.78 26.72
N LEU A 11 -85.76 91.53 26.99
CA LEU A 11 -84.98 91.10 28.14
C LEU A 11 -83.84 90.17 27.70
N MET A 12 -82.61 90.50 28.13
CA MET A 12 -81.46 89.62 27.99
C MET A 12 -81.42 88.60 29.13
N ASN A 13 -81.13 87.34 28.81
CA ASN A 13 -80.86 86.30 29.79
C ASN A 13 -79.40 86.40 30.27
N HIS A 14 -79.12 87.39 31.12
CA HIS A 14 -77.79 87.60 31.70
C HIS A 14 -77.37 86.48 32.66
N ASP A 15 -78.33 85.92 33.39
CA ASP A 15 -78.10 84.95 34.46
C ASP A 15 -77.93 83.51 33.94
N GLY A 16 -78.17 83.28 32.64
CA GLY A 16 -78.08 81.95 32.03
C GLY A 16 -79.19 81.02 32.46
N GLU A 17 -80.39 81.56 32.73
CA GLU A 17 -81.56 80.78 33.12
C GLU A 17 -81.88 79.72 32.07
N THR A 18 -81.88 78.45 32.48
CA THR A 18 -82.14 77.31 31.61
C THR A 18 -83.63 76.98 31.50
N ASN A 19 -84.44 77.43 32.47
CA ASN A 19 -85.88 77.24 32.41
C ASN A 19 -86.54 78.27 31.49
N ILE A 20 -86.87 77.82 30.27
CA ILE A 20 -87.47 78.65 29.21
C ILE A 20 -88.79 79.27 29.66
N ALA A 21 -89.62 78.52 30.39
CA ALA A 21 -90.90 79.03 30.87
C ALA A 21 -90.71 80.22 31.81
N LEU A 22 -89.75 80.11 32.74
CA LEU A 22 -89.43 81.16 33.70
C LEU A 22 -88.85 82.41 33.02
N LEU A 23 -88.06 82.22 31.95
CA LEU A 23 -87.53 83.33 31.16
C LEU A 23 -88.61 84.07 30.36
N VAL A 24 -89.54 83.35 29.75
CA VAL A 24 -90.69 83.95 29.03
C VAL A 24 -91.58 84.72 30.02
N ASP A 25 -91.88 84.13 31.19
CA ASP A 25 -92.64 84.77 32.26
C ASP A 25 -91.96 86.07 32.72
N LYS A 26 -90.67 86.01 33.04
CA LYS A 26 -89.88 87.16 33.48
C LYS A 26 -89.83 88.25 32.41
N THR A 27 -89.72 87.88 31.13
CA THR A 27 -89.67 88.83 30.01
C THR A 27 -91.01 89.57 29.87
N ILE A 28 -92.12 88.86 29.77
CA ILE A 28 -93.44 89.48 29.59
C ILE A 28 -93.81 90.32 30.82
N ALA A 29 -93.63 89.79 32.03
CA ALA A 29 -93.94 90.52 33.26
C ALA A 29 -93.14 91.83 33.35
N THR A 30 -91.83 91.78 33.12
CA THR A 30 -90.97 92.97 33.18
C THR A 30 -91.35 94.01 32.13
N LEU A 31 -91.71 93.59 30.90
CA LEU A 31 -92.13 94.50 29.85
C LEU A 31 -93.51 95.11 30.13
N VAL A 32 -94.47 94.30 30.56
CA VAL A 32 -95.83 94.75 30.89
C VAL A 32 -95.81 95.71 32.08
N ASP A 33 -95.05 95.43 33.13
CA ASP A 33 -94.94 96.31 34.30
C ASP A 33 -94.31 97.65 33.91
N LYS A 34 -93.21 97.65 33.13
CA LYS A 34 -92.62 98.89 32.61
C LYS A 34 -93.59 99.67 31.72
N LEU A 35 -94.36 98.99 30.88
CA LEU A 35 -95.37 99.64 30.04
C LEU A 35 -96.56 100.17 30.85
N LYS A 36 -96.94 99.53 31.95
CA LYS A 36 -97.93 100.03 32.91
C LYS A 36 -97.42 101.26 33.66
N ASP A 37 -96.16 101.27 34.07
CA ASP A 37 -95.52 102.44 34.67
C ASP A 37 -95.52 103.62 33.68
N ILE A 38 -95.15 103.36 32.42
CA ILE A 38 -95.21 104.36 31.35
C ILE A 38 -96.65 104.83 31.10
N ARG A 39 -97.65 103.94 31.12
CA ARG A 39 -99.08 104.28 31.02
C ARG A 39 -99.52 105.20 32.17
N LEU A 40 -99.06 104.94 33.39
CA LEU A 40 -99.32 105.77 34.57
C LEU A 40 -98.68 107.16 34.43
N ILE A 41 -97.43 107.23 33.96
CA ILE A 41 -96.72 108.49 33.68
C ILE A 41 -97.45 109.28 32.59
N LEU A 42 -97.86 108.64 31.49
CA LEU A 42 -98.62 109.28 30.42
C LEU A 42 -100.00 109.77 30.88
N SER A 43 -100.60 109.12 31.89
CA SER A 43 -101.89 109.54 32.46
C SER A 43 -101.81 110.67 33.49
N SER A 44 -100.61 111.00 34.00
CA SER A 44 -100.40 111.98 35.09
C SER A 44 -99.75 113.29 34.64
N GLN A 45 -99.43 113.47 33.36
CA GLN A 45 -98.90 114.73 32.82
C GLN A 45 -100.05 115.66 32.34
N GLU A 46 -100.27 116.77 33.07
CA GLU A 46 -101.32 117.77 32.79
C GLU A 46 -101.28 118.37 31.37
N GLU A 47 -100.11 118.42 30.72
CA GLU A 47 -99.96 118.93 29.34
C GLU A 47 -100.59 118.04 28.25
N VAL A 48 -100.95 116.79 28.55
CA VAL A 48 -101.57 115.87 27.58
C VAL A 48 -103.11 115.91 27.65
N CYS A 49 -103.70 116.43 28.74
CA CYS A 49 -105.15 116.47 28.93
C CYS A 49 -105.88 117.62 28.19
N GLU A 50 -105.18 118.70 27.79
CA GLU A 50 -105.83 119.82 27.07
C GLU A 50 -105.91 119.65 25.54
N ARG A 51 -105.10 118.76 24.94
CA ARG A 51 -105.20 118.39 23.52
C ARG A 51 -105.73 116.96 23.40
N HIS A 52 -107.04 116.84 23.20
CA HIS A 52 -107.69 115.58 22.84
C HIS A 52 -106.95 114.89 21.68
N PHE A 53 -106.26 113.79 21.97
CA PHE A 53 -106.31 112.48 21.28
C PHE A 53 -105.15 111.59 21.79
N LEU A 54 -105.18 111.20 23.06
CA LEU A 54 -104.57 109.92 23.47
C LEU A 54 -105.54 108.83 23.00
N GLU A 55 -105.16 108.09 21.96
CA GLU A 55 -105.98 107.01 21.43
C GLU A 55 -106.16 105.92 22.52
N PRO A 56 -107.40 105.48 22.83
CA PRO A 56 -107.67 104.46 23.85
C PRO A 56 -106.82 103.18 23.66
N GLU A 57 -106.46 102.92 22.41
CA GLU A 57 -105.65 101.78 21.95
C GLU A 57 -104.24 101.78 22.56
N VAL A 58 -103.63 102.95 22.74
CA VAL A 58 -102.29 103.09 23.36
C VAL A 58 -102.34 102.79 24.85
N LEU A 59 -103.44 103.13 25.53
CA LEU A 59 -103.64 102.80 26.93
C LEU A 59 -103.88 101.29 27.14
N LEU A 60 -104.46 100.60 26.16
CA LEU A 60 -104.73 99.15 26.22
C LEU A 60 -103.54 98.28 25.79
N PHE A 61 -102.51 98.87 25.19
CA PHE A 61 -101.33 98.15 24.68
C PHE A 61 -100.62 97.24 25.71
N PRO A 62 -100.43 97.63 26.99
CA PRO A 62 -99.81 96.74 27.97
C PRO A 62 -100.63 95.45 28.20
N ASP A 63 -101.95 95.56 28.14
CA ASP A 63 -102.86 94.43 28.33
C ASP A 63 -102.86 93.52 27.10
N GLU A 64 -102.80 94.07 25.88
CA GLU A 64 -102.63 93.28 24.65
C GLU A 64 -101.26 92.58 24.57
N LEU A 65 -100.18 93.25 24.98
CA LEU A 65 -98.85 92.61 25.04
C LEU A 65 -98.84 91.42 26.01
N SER A 66 -99.57 91.53 27.13
CA SER A 66 -99.68 90.43 28.10
C SER A 66 -100.32 89.17 27.51
N ARG A 67 -101.21 89.32 26.51
CA ARG A 67 -101.87 88.18 25.85
C ARG A 67 -100.94 87.36 24.97
N LEU A 68 -99.83 87.93 24.48
CA LEU A 68 -98.81 87.20 23.72
C LEU A 68 -98.09 86.13 24.54
N HIS A 69 -98.20 86.17 25.87
CA HIS A 69 -97.56 85.23 26.78
C HIS A 69 -97.78 83.77 26.41
N SER A 70 -99.05 83.36 26.23
CA SER A 70 -99.39 81.95 26.00
C SER A 70 -98.84 81.42 24.66
N GLY A 71 -98.90 82.25 23.60
CA GLY A 71 -98.36 81.92 22.29
C GLY A 71 -96.82 81.85 22.27
N LEU A 72 -96.17 82.82 22.92
CA LEU A 72 -94.70 82.88 23.01
C LEU A 72 -94.13 81.73 23.83
N LEU A 73 -94.79 81.37 24.94
CA LEU A 73 -94.42 80.22 25.77
C LEU A 73 -94.50 78.92 24.98
N GLY A 74 -95.57 78.73 24.20
CA GLY A 74 -95.73 77.56 23.32
C GLY A 74 -94.63 77.46 22.26
N PHE A 75 -94.27 78.57 21.62
CA PHE A 75 -93.20 78.63 20.63
C PHE A 75 -91.83 78.29 21.23
N CYS A 76 -91.46 78.91 22.36
CA CYS A 76 -90.15 78.71 22.97
C CYS A 76 -89.98 77.27 23.52
N ASN A 77 -91.03 76.70 24.12
CA ASN A 77 -91.01 75.30 24.57
C ASN A 77 -90.89 74.30 23.41
N GLY A 78 -91.45 74.63 22.24
CA GLY A 78 -91.30 73.81 21.04
C GLY A 78 -89.90 73.89 20.42
N ALA A 79 -89.34 75.09 20.32
CA ALA A 79 -88.06 75.34 19.66
C ALA A 79 -86.84 74.85 20.46
N PHE A 80 -86.93 74.81 21.78
CA PHE A 80 -85.83 74.44 22.68
C PHE A 80 -86.15 73.19 23.52
N LYS A 81 -86.81 72.21 22.91
CA LYS A 81 -87.10 70.91 23.53
C LYS A 81 -85.86 70.01 23.50
N ASP A 82 -85.55 69.34 24.62
CA ASP A 82 -84.41 68.43 24.72
C ASP A 82 -84.40 67.34 23.63
N ASN A 83 -83.28 67.20 22.90
CA ASN A 83 -83.07 66.20 21.85
C ASN A 83 -81.74 65.45 22.08
N PRO A 84 -81.73 64.10 22.21
CA PRO A 84 -80.51 63.32 22.43
C PRO A 84 -79.46 63.44 21.31
N PHE A 85 -79.85 63.91 20.13
CA PHE A 85 -78.99 63.94 18.94
C PHE A 85 -78.44 65.33 18.59
N GLN A 86 -78.82 66.38 19.32
CA GLN A 86 -78.37 67.75 19.06
C GLN A 86 -78.07 68.47 20.37
N GLU A 87 -76.94 69.17 20.45
CA GLU A 87 -76.67 70.08 21.57
C GLU A 87 -77.65 71.26 21.48
N LEU A 88 -78.44 71.50 22.54
CA LEU A 88 -79.40 72.61 22.54
C LEU A 88 -78.67 73.96 22.59
N PRO A 89 -79.00 74.91 21.70
CA PRO A 89 -78.43 76.25 21.76
C PRO A 89 -78.99 77.00 22.99
N PRO A 90 -78.17 77.78 23.70
CA PRO A 90 -78.63 78.56 24.84
C PRO A 90 -79.55 79.71 24.40
N LEU A 91 -80.70 79.89 25.05
CA LEU A 91 -81.62 81.00 24.81
C LEU A 91 -81.09 82.28 25.48
N ARG A 92 -80.51 83.17 24.67
CA ARG A 92 -79.76 84.35 25.14
C ARG A 92 -80.63 85.56 25.53
N GLY A 93 -81.85 85.64 25.02
CA GLY A 93 -82.78 86.73 25.34
C GLY A 93 -83.97 86.74 24.39
N ILE A 94 -85.00 87.49 24.76
CA ILE A 94 -86.24 87.64 23.98
C ILE A 94 -86.45 89.13 23.74
N TYR A 95 -86.57 89.51 22.46
CA TYR A 95 -86.72 90.91 22.04
C TYR A 95 -87.90 91.05 21.07
N PHE A 96 -88.64 92.14 21.22
CA PHE A 96 -89.75 92.54 20.39
C PHE A 96 -89.33 93.73 19.54
N CYS A 97 -89.71 93.70 18.27
CA CYS A 97 -89.51 94.79 17.34
C CYS A 97 -90.82 95.07 16.59
N SER A 98 -91.02 96.31 16.18
CA SER A 98 -92.11 96.64 15.27
C SER A 98 -91.68 96.31 13.84
N GLY A 99 -92.57 95.66 13.08
CA GLY A 99 -92.48 95.61 11.63
C GLY A 99 -92.77 96.96 10.98
N GLU A 100 -92.78 96.99 9.65
CA GLU A 100 -93.17 98.18 8.88
C GLU A 100 -94.61 98.59 9.25
N GLN A 101 -94.80 99.84 9.66
CA GLN A 101 -96.09 100.37 10.13
C GLN A 101 -97.06 100.60 8.96
N SER A 102 -97.45 99.52 8.29
CA SER A 102 -98.39 99.53 7.17
C SER A 102 -99.52 98.52 7.40
N GLY A 103 -100.75 98.89 7.06
CA GLY A 103 -101.91 98.00 7.12
C GLY A 103 -102.95 98.35 8.20
N ARG A 104 -103.98 97.51 8.31
CA ARG A 104 -105.12 97.70 9.23
C ARG A 104 -104.75 97.27 10.65
N THR A 105 -104.98 98.13 11.64
CA THR A 105 -104.81 97.82 13.06
C THR A 105 -105.82 96.74 13.48
N ALA A 106 -105.32 95.59 13.94
CA ALA A 106 -106.16 94.49 14.42
C ALA A 106 -106.38 94.63 15.92
N LEU A 107 -107.35 95.46 16.32
CA LEU A 107 -107.83 95.48 17.71
C LEU A 107 -108.88 94.39 17.91
N SER A 108 -108.65 93.55 18.92
CA SER A 108 -109.51 92.41 19.27
C SER A 108 -110.31 92.70 20.55
N ILE A 109 -110.94 93.88 20.60
CA ILE A 109 -112.02 94.19 21.54
C ILE A 109 -113.27 94.40 20.69
N THR A 110 -114.03 93.31 20.58
CA THR A 110 -115.17 93.12 19.69
C THR A 110 -116.43 93.79 20.20
N ASP A 111 -117.23 94.23 19.23
CA ASP A 111 -118.69 94.32 19.23
C ASP A 111 -119.42 95.26 20.19
N THR A 112 -120.40 95.92 19.60
CA THR A 112 -121.47 96.75 20.16
C THR A 112 -121.07 98.14 20.68
N THR A 113 -121.41 99.14 19.86
CA THR A 113 -121.54 100.58 20.17
C THR A 113 -120.33 101.52 20.01
N SER A 114 -119.74 101.58 18.82
CA SER A 114 -119.35 102.87 18.23
C SER A 114 -118.98 102.74 16.75
N ARG A 115 -119.68 103.45 15.86
CA ARG A 115 -119.21 103.73 14.50
C ARG A 115 -118.12 104.82 14.60
N LEU A 116 -116.85 104.44 14.65
CA LEU A 116 -115.73 105.30 14.28
C LEU A 116 -114.82 104.51 13.34
N GLY A 117 -114.54 105.09 12.17
CA GLY A 117 -113.86 104.42 11.07
C GLY A 117 -112.38 104.16 11.33
N SER A 118 -111.94 102.93 11.05
CA SER A 118 -110.55 102.51 10.99
C SER A 118 -109.84 103.16 9.78
N ARG A 119 -108.82 103.98 10.03
CA ARG A 119 -108.01 104.67 9.02
C ARG A 119 -106.77 103.83 8.69
N GLU A 120 -106.49 103.58 7.40
CA GLU A 120 -105.24 102.94 6.97
C GLU A 120 -104.06 103.91 7.15
N LEU A 121 -103.01 103.45 7.84
CA LEU A 121 -101.78 104.19 8.08
C LEU A 121 -100.84 104.07 6.86
N PRO A 122 -100.30 105.19 6.32
CA PRO A 122 -99.32 105.15 5.24
C PRO A 122 -97.98 104.58 5.74
N GLY A 123 -97.38 103.65 5.00
CA GLY A 123 -96.12 103.00 5.38
C GLY A 123 -94.99 104.01 5.56
N THR A 124 -94.47 104.11 6.78
CA THR A 124 -93.45 105.09 7.18
C THR A 124 -92.02 104.61 6.92
N GLY A 125 -91.80 103.35 6.50
CA GLY A 125 -90.48 102.78 6.20
C GLY A 125 -89.52 102.66 7.40
N HIS A 126 -89.96 103.02 8.61
CA HIS A 126 -89.14 103.00 9.82
C HIS A 126 -89.69 101.95 10.81
N GLY A 127 -88.85 101.00 11.22
CA GLY A 127 -89.15 100.05 12.29
C GLY A 127 -88.67 100.57 13.64
N LEU A 128 -89.43 100.31 14.71
CA LEU A 128 -89.09 100.73 16.07
C LEU A 128 -88.33 99.61 16.82
N PHE A 129 -87.43 100.01 17.71
CA PHE A 129 -86.66 99.15 18.64
C PHE A 129 -85.58 98.23 18.01
N LEU A 130 -85.21 98.45 16.74
CA LEU A 130 -84.20 97.64 16.05
C LEU A 130 -82.75 98.15 16.20
N HIS A 131 -82.56 99.46 16.37
CA HIS A 131 -81.23 100.08 16.32
C HIS A 131 -80.28 99.50 17.38
N ASP A 132 -80.64 99.58 18.67
CA ASP A 132 -79.74 99.10 19.75
C ASP A 132 -79.55 97.58 19.75
N PHE A 133 -80.50 96.80 19.21
CA PHE A 133 -80.35 95.35 19.08
C PHE A 133 -79.19 94.99 18.14
N PHE A 134 -79.12 95.63 16.96
CA PHE A 134 -78.05 95.40 15.99
C PHE A 134 -76.76 96.15 16.29
N ALA A 135 -76.84 97.35 16.88
CA ALA A 135 -75.66 98.19 17.14
C ALA A 135 -74.92 97.79 18.43
N LYS A 136 -75.62 97.32 19.47
CA LYS A 136 -75.04 97.07 20.80
C LYS A 136 -75.14 95.60 21.21
N ILE A 137 -76.32 94.99 21.08
CA ILE A 137 -76.59 93.66 21.65
C ILE A 137 -75.91 92.54 20.85
N LEU A 138 -76.16 92.45 19.53
CA LEU A 138 -75.59 91.40 18.69
C LEU A 138 -74.04 91.44 18.59
N PRO A 139 -73.38 92.61 18.41
CA PRO A 139 -71.93 92.67 18.34
C PRO A 139 -71.22 92.25 19.63
N ALA A 140 -71.82 92.50 20.80
CA ALA A 140 -71.25 92.12 22.09
C ALA A 140 -71.11 90.59 22.25
N ASP A 141 -71.99 89.81 21.62
CA ASP A 141 -72.03 88.35 21.75
C ASP A 141 -71.21 87.59 20.66
N ARG A 142 -70.43 88.31 19.82
CA ARG A 142 -69.66 87.74 18.69
C ARG A 142 -68.60 86.71 19.10
N ALA A 143 -68.12 86.74 20.35
CA ALA A 143 -67.04 85.85 20.84
C ALA A 143 -67.51 84.43 21.21
N LEU A 144 -68.81 84.13 21.14
CA LEU A 144 -69.38 82.84 21.53
C LEU A 144 -69.23 81.70 20.48
N TYR A 145 -68.58 81.96 19.34
CA TYR A 145 -68.25 80.94 18.33
C TYR A 145 -66.92 80.22 18.68
N ALA A 146 -66.98 79.08 19.37
CA ALA A 146 -65.82 78.18 19.55
C ALA A 146 -66.19 76.71 19.25
N PRO A 147 -65.33 75.93 18.54
CA PRO A 147 -65.60 74.54 18.17
C PRO A 147 -65.45 73.54 19.34
N THR A 148 -66.18 72.43 19.28
CA THR A 148 -66.48 71.50 20.40
C THR A 148 -65.29 70.68 20.96
N ARG A 149 -65.38 70.31 22.26
CA ARG A 149 -64.30 69.67 23.06
C ARG A 149 -63.71 68.37 22.50
N ARG A 150 -64.49 67.53 21.80
CA ARG A 150 -64.04 66.21 21.30
C ARG A 150 -62.95 66.28 20.21
N ALA A 151 -62.89 67.35 19.43
CA ALA A 151 -61.89 67.48 18.36
C ALA A 151 -60.46 67.72 18.88
N ARG A 152 -60.30 68.28 20.08
CA ARG A 152 -58.99 68.62 20.67
C ARG A 152 -58.23 67.41 21.21
N ASP A 153 -58.93 66.40 21.74
CA ASP A 153 -58.27 65.22 22.32
C ASP A 153 -57.72 64.28 21.24
N TRP A 154 -58.38 64.21 20.07
CA TRP A 154 -57.94 63.39 18.94
C TRP A 154 -56.67 63.94 18.24
N GLN A 155 -56.49 65.27 18.21
CA GLN A 155 -55.29 65.91 17.64
C GLN A 155 -54.04 65.70 18.51
N ARG A 156 -54.19 65.62 19.85
CA ARG A 156 -53.05 65.39 20.77
C ARG A 156 -52.53 63.95 20.71
N LEU A 157 -53.43 62.97 20.57
CA LEU A 157 -53.05 61.55 20.45
C LEU A 157 -52.35 61.26 19.12
N THR A 158 -52.88 61.76 18.00
CA THR A 158 -52.31 61.51 16.66
C THR A 158 -50.98 62.24 16.40
N GLY A 159 -50.79 63.45 16.96
CA GLY A 159 -49.55 64.21 16.82
C GLY A 159 -48.32 63.53 17.48
N ASN A 160 -48.50 62.97 18.67
CA ASN A 160 -47.38 62.36 19.41
C ASN A 160 -47.04 60.94 18.92
N LEU A 161 -48.01 60.20 18.38
CA LEU A 161 -47.79 58.85 17.82
C LEU A 161 -46.93 58.88 16.55
N TRP A 162 -47.13 59.84 15.66
CA TRP A 162 -46.30 59.95 14.45
C TRP A 162 -44.86 60.37 14.75
N LEU A 163 -44.66 61.35 15.66
CA LEU A 163 -43.32 61.78 16.10
C LEU A 163 -42.53 60.66 16.79
N THR A 164 -43.17 59.91 17.69
CA THR A 164 -42.53 58.77 18.37
C THR A 164 -42.26 57.61 17.41
N GLY A 165 -43.18 57.33 16.48
CA GLY A 165 -42.96 56.36 15.39
C GLY A 165 -41.80 56.74 14.46
N PHE A 166 -41.70 58.01 14.07
CA PHE A 166 -40.59 58.49 13.24
C PHE A 166 -39.25 58.47 13.99
N ALA A 167 -39.21 58.94 15.23
CA ALA A 167 -38.00 58.94 16.04
C ALA A 167 -37.49 57.52 16.30
N THR A 168 -38.39 56.56 16.59
CA THR A 168 -38.02 55.15 16.75
C THR A 168 -37.54 54.53 15.43
N ALA A 169 -38.15 54.85 14.29
CA ALA A 169 -37.68 54.39 12.98
C ALA A 169 -36.28 54.94 12.64
N VAL A 170 -36.01 56.22 12.91
CA VAL A 170 -34.69 56.84 12.72
C VAL A 170 -33.65 56.23 13.66
N LEU A 171 -34.01 56.01 14.93
CA LEU A 171 -33.13 55.34 15.89
C LEU A 171 -32.79 53.91 15.41
N LEU A 172 -33.79 53.16 14.95
CA LEU A 172 -33.61 51.80 14.45
C LEU A 172 -32.73 51.79 13.18
N LEU A 173 -32.92 52.75 12.28
CA LEU A 173 -32.04 52.96 11.12
C LEU A 173 -30.60 53.25 11.54
N CYS A 174 -30.39 54.12 12.53
CA CYS A 174 -29.05 54.44 13.05
C CYS A 174 -28.39 53.22 13.70
N ILE A 175 -29.14 52.42 14.46
CA ILE A 175 -28.65 51.17 15.07
C ILE A 175 -28.25 50.17 13.98
N LEU A 176 -29.10 49.96 12.97
CA LEU A 176 -28.80 49.05 11.85
C LEU A 176 -27.58 49.52 11.04
N LEU A 177 -27.46 50.82 10.75
CA LEU A 177 -26.29 51.39 10.07
C LEU A 177 -25.02 51.25 10.90
N THR A 178 -25.09 51.51 12.20
CA THR A 178 -23.94 51.38 13.12
C THR A 178 -23.50 49.92 13.21
N HIS A 179 -24.45 48.99 13.33
CA HIS A 179 -24.18 47.55 13.30
C HIS A 179 -23.55 47.13 11.96
N ALA A 180 -24.13 47.54 10.82
CA ALA A 180 -23.60 47.22 9.49
C ALA A 180 -22.19 47.80 9.28
N TRP A 181 -21.92 49.03 9.73
CA TRP A 181 -20.59 49.64 9.66
C TRP A 181 -19.58 48.92 10.56
N HIS A 182 -19.94 48.62 11.80
CA HIS A 182 -19.07 47.90 12.72
C HIS A 182 -18.74 46.49 12.22
N ALA A 183 -19.74 45.75 11.74
CA ALA A 183 -19.56 44.43 11.13
C ALA A 183 -18.68 44.49 9.86
N ASN A 184 -18.81 45.54 9.04
CA ASN A 184 -17.98 45.68 7.84
C ASN A 184 -16.53 46.05 8.17
N LYS A 185 -16.33 46.95 9.15
CA LYS A 185 -15.01 47.36 9.62
C LYS A 185 -14.27 46.20 10.29
N THR A 186 -14.95 45.44 11.15
CA THR A 186 -14.37 44.23 11.78
C THR A 186 -13.98 43.21 10.73
N ALA A 187 -14.84 42.92 9.75
CA ALA A 187 -14.53 42.05 8.62
C ALA A 187 -13.27 42.48 7.86
N ILE A 188 -13.14 43.77 7.51
CA ILE A 188 -11.96 44.31 6.83
C ILE A 188 -10.70 44.20 7.70
N ASN A 189 -10.81 44.43 9.00
CA ASN A 189 -9.67 44.41 9.92
C ASN A 189 -9.15 43.00 10.24
N THR A 190 -9.94 41.95 9.97
CA THR A 190 -9.47 40.57 10.13
C THR A 190 -8.36 40.16 9.17
N VAL A 191 -8.26 40.83 8.02
CA VAL A 191 -7.17 40.62 7.05
C VAL A 191 -5.97 41.48 7.43
N ALA A 192 -4.82 40.84 7.62
CA ALA A 192 -3.58 41.55 7.95
C ALA A 192 -3.22 42.57 6.84
N PRO A 193 -2.66 43.75 7.21
CA PRO A 193 -2.45 44.86 6.29
C PRO A 193 -1.52 44.52 5.12
N GLU A 194 -0.57 43.60 5.34
CA GLU A 194 0.38 43.13 4.32
C GLU A 194 -0.32 42.48 3.13
N TYR A 195 -1.36 41.67 3.37
CA TYR A 195 -2.15 41.00 2.32
C TYR A 195 -3.16 41.93 1.63
N LYS A 196 -3.44 43.10 2.22
CA LYS A 196 -4.20 44.17 1.55
C LYS A 196 -3.35 44.88 0.49
N GLN A 197 -2.03 44.85 0.63
CA GLN A 197 -1.05 45.45 -0.28
C GLN A 197 -0.37 44.40 -1.18
N THR A 198 0.71 44.78 -1.87
CA THR A 198 1.45 43.92 -2.79
C THR A 198 2.33 42.92 -2.03
N ILE A 199 2.01 41.64 -2.18
CA ILE A 199 2.81 40.50 -1.70
C ILE A 199 4.06 40.34 -2.59
N LEU A 200 5.24 40.19 -1.98
CA LEU A 200 6.53 39.97 -2.65
C LEU A 200 6.99 38.53 -2.44
N PHE A 201 7.11 37.77 -3.53
CA PHE A 201 7.65 36.40 -3.52
C PHE A 201 9.18 36.43 -3.55
N LYS A 202 9.79 35.42 -2.91
CA LYS A 202 11.25 35.33 -2.69
C LYS A 202 11.94 34.38 -3.68
N ASN A 203 11.21 33.82 -4.65
CA ASN A 203 11.67 32.78 -5.57
C ASN A 203 12.17 31.52 -4.84
N ASP A 204 11.55 31.22 -3.70
CA ASP A 204 11.80 30.01 -2.93
C ASP A 204 10.52 29.18 -2.87
N PRO A 205 10.45 28.00 -3.52
CA PRO A 205 9.22 27.22 -3.65
C PRO A 205 8.54 26.93 -2.31
N VAL A 206 9.31 26.68 -1.25
CA VAL A 206 8.78 26.38 0.09
C VAL A 206 8.22 27.65 0.73
N ALA A 207 8.99 28.73 0.82
CA ALA A 207 8.53 29.98 1.42
C ALA A 207 7.36 30.61 0.65
N ASP A 208 7.41 30.56 -0.68
CA ASP A 208 6.37 31.12 -1.55
C ASP A 208 5.07 30.31 -1.44
N THR A 209 5.15 28.97 -1.36
CA THR A 209 3.97 28.12 -1.12
C THR A 209 3.35 28.40 0.24
N ALA A 210 4.15 28.50 1.30
CA ALA A 210 3.66 28.83 2.64
C ALA A 210 2.96 30.20 2.66
N MET A 211 3.51 31.18 1.94
CA MET A 211 2.91 32.51 1.80
C MET A 211 1.55 32.45 1.08
N MET A 212 1.39 31.60 0.06
CA MET A 212 0.10 31.39 -0.61
C MET A 212 -0.91 30.68 0.28
N VAL A 213 -0.50 29.66 1.03
CA VAL A 213 -1.37 28.97 1.98
C VAL A 213 -1.92 29.96 3.03
N GLU A 214 -1.06 30.81 3.60
CA GLU A 214 -1.49 31.84 4.55
C GLU A 214 -2.39 32.89 3.87
N PHE A 215 -2.08 33.30 2.64
CA PHE A 215 -2.94 34.23 1.91
C PHE A 215 -4.35 33.64 1.70
N GLY A 216 -4.45 32.36 1.35
CA GLY A 216 -5.72 31.64 1.25
C GLY A 216 -6.46 31.58 2.58
N ALA A 217 -5.75 31.34 3.70
CA ALA A 217 -6.34 31.33 5.03
C ALA A 217 -6.94 32.69 5.45
N GLN A 218 -6.30 33.81 5.06
CA GLN A 218 -6.83 35.16 5.28
C GLN A 218 -8.10 35.42 4.47
N ILE A 219 -8.17 34.92 3.23
CA ILE A 219 -9.37 35.01 2.39
C ILE A 219 -10.52 34.17 2.97
N LYS A 220 -10.23 32.95 3.44
CA LYS A 220 -11.24 32.08 4.08
C LYS A 220 -11.86 32.71 5.33
N ARG A 221 -11.07 33.42 6.14
CA ARG A 221 -11.57 34.18 7.30
C ARG A 221 -12.60 35.24 6.91
N ILE A 222 -12.29 36.10 5.94
CA ILE A 222 -13.25 37.12 5.49
C ILE A 222 -14.48 36.50 4.79
N MET A 223 -14.29 35.40 4.05
CA MET A 223 -15.38 34.62 3.46
C MET A 223 -16.35 34.08 4.51
N GLN A 224 -15.83 33.53 5.61
CA GLN A 224 -16.66 33.00 6.69
C GLN A 224 -17.51 34.11 7.32
N ILE A 225 -16.91 35.25 7.62
CA ILE A 225 -17.61 36.43 8.17
C ILE A 225 -18.68 36.94 7.20
N ASN A 226 -18.38 36.98 5.90
CA ASN A 226 -19.35 37.41 4.89
C ASN A 226 -20.48 36.39 4.68
N ARG A 227 -20.23 35.08 4.91
CA ARG A 227 -21.23 34.00 4.80
C ARG A 227 -22.16 33.95 6.01
N GLU A 228 -21.62 34.11 7.21
CA GLU A 228 -22.37 34.08 8.48
C GLU A 228 -23.01 35.45 8.82
N TRP A 229 -23.09 36.35 7.83
CA TRP A 229 -23.55 37.72 8.02
C TRP A 229 -25.02 37.78 8.47
N SER A 230 -25.26 38.22 9.71
CA SER A 230 -26.61 38.41 10.25
C SER A 230 -27.07 39.87 10.11
N GLY A 231 -28.14 40.09 9.34
CA GLY A 231 -28.83 41.38 9.21
C GLY A 231 -28.57 42.14 7.89
N PRO A 232 -29.35 43.22 7.62
CA PRO A 232 -29.24 43.97 6.37
C PRO A 232 -27.91 44.75 6.29
N ARG A 233 -27.25 44.70 5.13
CA ARG A 233 -25.95 45.38 4.90
C ARG A 233 -26.05 46.90 4.71
N MET A 234 -27.27 47.44 4.56
CA MET A 234 -27.51 48.88 4.41
C MET A 234 -26.66 49.55 3.31
N GLY A 235 -26.34 48.82 2.23
CA GLY A 235 -25.47 49.30 1.13
C GLY A 235 -23.96 49.25 1.41
N LEU A 236 -23.54 48.90 2.62
CA LEU A 236 -22.13 48.75 3.00
C LEU A 236 -21.61 47.37 2.56
N ASN A 237 -21.10 47.29 1.32
CA ASN A 237 -20.56 46.06 0.71
C ASN A 237 -19.02 46.07 0.59
N ALA A 238 -18.32 46.85 1.42
CA ALA A 238 -16.85 46.98 1.32
C ALA A 238 -16.11 45.66 1.61
N SER A 239 -16.56 44.87 2.60
CA SER A 239 -16.03 43.54 2.89
C SER A 239 -16.17 42.55 1.72
N ILE A 240 -17.31 42.56 1.01
CA ILE A 240 -17.55 41.72 -0.18
C ILE A 240 -16.62 42.16 -1.32
N ARG A 241 -16.53 43.47 -1.57
CA ARG A 241 -15.61 44.02 -2.58
C ARG A 241 -14.16 43.66 -2.28
N LEU A 242 -13.77 43.72 -1.01
CA LEU A 242 -12.44 43.29 -0.56
C LEU A 242 -12.24 41.79 -0.79
N GLU A 243 -13.20 40.94 -0.39
CA GLU A 243 -13.15 39.49 -0.64
C GLU A 243 -12.95 39.19 -2.14
N THR A 244 -13.74 39.79 -3.03
CA THR A 244 -13.60 39.60 -4.48
C THR A 244 -12.24 40.07 -4.99
N ALA A 245 -11.76 41.23 -4.52
CA ALA A 245 -10.46 41.77 -4.92
C ALA A 245 -9.29 40.89 -4.44
N LEU A 246 -9.37 40.37 -3.21
CA LEU A 246 -8.36 39.45 -2.66
C LEU A 246 -8.36 38.13 -3.43
N LYS A 247 -9.52 37.54 -3.74
CA LYS A 247 -9.64 36.34 -4.57
C LYS A 247 -9.03 36.53 -5.95
N GLN A 248 -9.33 37.62 -6.64
CA GLN A 248 -8.74 37.92 -7.95
C GLN A 248 -7.22 38.08 -7.87
N ARG A 249 -6.70 38.75 -6.82
CA ARG A 249 -5.26 38.91 -6.59
C ARG A 249 -4.60 37.57 -6.29
N TYR A 250 -5.21 36.74 -5.45
CA TYR A 250 -4.78 35.38 -5.15
C TYR A 250 -4.65 34.57 -6.45
N CYS A 251 -5.69 34.54 -7.27
CA CYS A 251 -5.68 33.77 -8.51
C CYS A 251 -4.63 34.27 -9.51
N ARG A 252 -4.47 35.59 -9.66
CA ARG A 252 -3.43 36.17 -10.52
C ARG A 252 -2.03 35.77 -10.06
N ARG A 253 -1.74 35.89 -8.76
CA ARG A 253 -0.43 35.53 -8.19
C ARG A 253 -0.15 34.04 -8.27
N PHE A 254 -1.15 33.22 -7.95
CA PHE A 254 -1.05 31.77 -8.09
C PHE A 254 -0.71 31.39 -9.54
N HIS A 255 -1.41 31.98 -10.51
CA HIS A 255 -1.16 31.71 -11.92
C HIS A 255 0.25 32.14 -12.35
N GLU A 256 0.64 33.38 -12.08
CA GLU A 256 1.92 33.94 -12.51
C GLU A 256 3.14 33.22 -11.93
N HIS A 257 3.10 32.85 -10.65
CA HIS A 257 4.28 32.38 -9.91
C HIS A 257 4.30 30.87 -9.64
N PHE A 258 3.18 30.18 -9.82
CA PHE A 258 3.09 28.74 -9.58
C PHE A 258 2.59 27.98 -10.80
N ASP A 259 1.35 28.25 -11.26
CA ASP A 259 0.75 27.46 -12.35
C ASP A 259 1.55 27.59 -13.65
N ALA A 260 1.85 28.83 -14.08
CA ALA A 260 2.62 29.10 -15.28
C ALA A 260 4.09 28.71 -15.14
N ASP A 261 4.71 28.98 -13.98
CA ASP A 261 6.12 28.65 -13.73
C ASP A 261 6.37 27.13 -13.81
N ILE A 262 5.54 26.31 -13.17
CA ILE A 262 5.67 24.85 -13.23
C ILE A 262 5.47 24.36 -14.66
N ASN A 263 4.47 24.87 -15.39
CA ASN A 263 4.22 24.45 -16.76
C ASN A 263 5.42 24.79 -17.67
N ASN A 264 5.94 26.02 -17.58
CA ASN A 264 7.11 26.47 -18.33
C ASN A 264 8.38 25.66 -17.98
N ARG A 265 8.55 25.29 -16.70
CA ARG A 265 9.68 24.46 -16.26
C ARG A 265 9.56 23.03 -16.74
N ILE A 266 8.37 22.43 -16.68
CA ILE A 266 8.12 21.10 -17.25
C ILE A 266 8.43 21.12 -18.75
N GLU A 267 7.91 22.09 -19.49
CA GLU A 267 8.21 22.29 -20.91
C GLU A 267 9.72 22.47 -21.15
N GLY A 268 10.41 23.27 -20.33
CA GLY A 268 11.84 23.51 -20.45
C GLY A 268 12.71 22.29 -20.14
N VAL A 269 12.31 21.45 -19.18
CA VAL A 269 12.99 20.18 -18.88
C VAL A 269 12.77 19.18 -20.01
N ILE A 270 11.55 19.09 -20.52
CA ILE A 270 11.23 18.24 -21.68
C ILE A 270 12.00 18.70 -22.92
N ALA A 271 12.08 20.01 -23.18
CA ALA A 271 12.81 20.54 -24.33
C ALA A 271 14.33 20.28 -24.27
N LYS A 272 14.90 20.11 -23.08
CA LYS A 272 16.35 19.85 -22.89
C LYS A 272 16.73 18.36 -22.92
N GLY A 273 15.79 17.45 -22.69
CA GLY A 273 16.05 16.01 -22.54
C GLY A 273 15.14 15.08 -23.35
N GLY A 274 14.11 15.61 -24.00
CA GLY A 274 13.10 14.88 -24.78
C GLY A 274 12.34 13.81 -23.99
N TRP A 275 11.37 13.18 -24.64
CA TRP A 275 10.77 11.93 -24.17
C TRP A 275 11.60 10.75 -24.68
N HIS A 276 12.87 10.67 -24.26
CA HIS A 276 13.79 9.65 -24.77
C HIS A 276 13.37 8.25 -24.32
N LYS A 277 13.25 7.31 -25.27
CA LYS A 277 12.84 5.93 -25.00
C LYS A 277 13.74 5.20 -23.98
N ASP A 278 15.04 5.51 -24.01
CA ASP A 278 16.02 4.88 -23.10
C ASP A 278 16.10 5.55 -21.71
N ASN A 279 15.29 6.59 -21.44
CA ASN A 279 15.25 7.25 -20.14
C ASN A 279 13.80 7.41 -19.65
N ALA A 280 13.37 6.50 -18.78
CA ALA A 280 12.03 6.55 -18.20
C ALA A 280 11.85 7.67 -17.14
N ASP A 281 12.92 8.28 -16.61
CA ASP A 281 12.84 9.17 -15.45
C ASP A 281 11.96 10.41 -15.67
N PRO A 282 12.01 11.12 -16.82
CA PRO A 282 11.07 12.21 -17.10
C PRO A 282 9.61 11.73 -17.15
N ALA A 283 9.34 10.57 -17.76
CA ALA A 283 7.99 10.03 -17.87
C ALA A 283 7.42 9.64 -16.50
N VAL A 284 8.20 8.92 -15.70
CA VAL A 284 7.87 8.50 -14.32
C VAL A 284 7.54 9.69 -13.43
N ARG A 285 8.24 10.82 -13.60
CA ARG A 285 8.03 12.03 -12.80
C ARG A 285 6.86 12.87 -13.28
N TYR A 286 6.83 13.22 -14.57
CA TYR A 286 5.94 14.28 -15.05
C TYR A 286 4.59 13.77 -15.56
N ILE A 287 4.50 12.55 -16.10
CA ILE A 287 3.23 12.06 -16.67
C ILE A 287 2.15 11.89 -15.60
N PRO A 288 2.39 11.23 -14.44
CA PRO A 288 1.39 11.15 -13.38
C PRO A 288 0.95 12.54 -12.88
N PHE A 289 1.89 13.47 -12.76
CA PHE A 289 1.61 14.85 -12.36
C PHE A 289 0.71 15.58 -13.38
N ILE A 290 1.02 15.48 -14.67
CA ILE A 290 0.23 16.06 -15.77
C ILE A 290 -1.18 15.46 -15.79
N VAL A 291 -1.29 14.12 -15.73
CA VAL A 291 -2.57 13.39 -15.73
C VAL A 291 -3.47 13.84 -14.58
N ARG A 292 -2.95 13.87 -13.35
CA ARG A 292 -3.72 14.29 -12.18
C ARG A 292 -4.13 15.76 -12.23
N ARG A 293 -3.28 16.64 -12.74
CA ARG A 293 -3.63 18.06 -12.94
C ARG A 293 -4.72 18.25 -14.01
N ILE A 294 -4.65 17.52 -15.12
CA ILE A 294 -5.73 17.52 -16.14
C ILE A 294 -7.05 17.06 -15.51
N ASN A 295 -7.03 16.00 -14.71
CA ASN A 295 -8.23 15.47 -14.06
C ASN A 295 -8.84 16.47 -13.06
N LEU A 296 -8.02 17.17 -12.26
CA LEU A 296 -8.50 18.24 -11.37
C LEU A 296 -9.14 19.40 -12.15
N LEU A 297 -8.53 19.82 -13.27
CA LEU A 297 -9.08 20.88 -14.13
C LEU A 297 -10.41 20.44 -14.77
N ARG A 298 -10.49 19.21 -15.31
CA ARG A 298 -11.72 18.65 -15.87
C ARG A 298 -12.82 18.56 -14.84
N ALA A 299 -12.54 17.99 -13.67
CA ALA A 299 -13.50 17.92 -12.57
C ALA A 299 -14.01 19.31 -12.16
N ARG A 300 -13.13 20.32 -12.15
CA ARG A 300 -13.54 21.70 -11.91
C ARG A 300 -14.49 22.23 -12.99
N PHE A 301 -14.21 21.98 -14.27
CA PHE A 301 -15.09 22.35 -15.38
C PHE A 301 -16.43 21.60 -15.35
N ASP A 302 -16.43 20.36 -14.86
CA ASP A 302 -17.63 19.53 -14.67
C ASP A 302 -18.44 19.93 -13.41
N GLY A 303 -17.98 20.92 -12.66
CA GLY A 303 -18.71 21.49 -11.52
C GLY A 303 -18.35 20.92 -10.16
N ALA A 304 -17.24 20.17 -10.02
CA ALA A 304 -16.76 19.70 -8.73
C ALA A 304 -16.49 20.86 -7.77
N ASP A 305 -16.94 20.68 -6.52
CA ASP A 305 -16.69 21.61 -5.43
C ASP A 305 -15.34 21.34 -4.75
N ALA A 306 -15.00 22.12 -3.72
CA ALA A 306 -13.72 21.99 -3.03
C ALA A 306 -13.54 20.59 -2.41
N ALA A 307 -14.62 19.97 -1.91
CA ALA A 307 -14.56 18.63 -1.32
C ALA A 307 -14.36 17.55 -2.39
N GLY A 308 -15.05 17.65 -3.53
CA GLY A 308 -14.88 16.76 -4.67
C GLY A 308 -13.45 16.79 -5.21
N LEU A 309 -12.87 17.99 -5.39
CA LEU A 309 -11.46 18.14 -5.82
C LEU A 309 -10.47 17.63 -4.77
N ALA A 310 -10.77 17.80 -3.48
CA ALA A 310 -9.93 17.30 -2.39
C ALA A 310 -9.94 15.77 -2.27
N ALA A 311 -10.96 15.08 -2.79
CA ALA A 311 -11.02 13.62 -2.80
C ALA A 311 -10.24 12.97 -3.97
N MET A 312 -9.87 13.73 -4.99
CA MET A 312 -9.13 13.21 -6.16
C MET A 312 -7.64 12.96 -5.86
N PRO A 313 -6.98 12.05 -6.60
CA PRO A 313 -5.55 11.75 -6.44
C PRO A 313 -4.63 12.96 -6.62
N ASP A 314 -3.60 13.05 -5.77
CA ASP A 314 -2.73 14.22 -5.69
C ASP A 314 -1.60 14.20 -6.72
N PRO A 315 -1.39 15.29 -7.49
CA PRO A 315 -0.15 15.49 -8.20
C PRO A 315 1.02 15.57 -7.22
N ASP A 316 2.18 14.98 -7.57
CA ASP A 316 3.39 15.12 -6.75
C ASP A 316 3.95 16.54 -6.86
N TYR A 317 3.52 17.42 -5.97
CA TYR A 317 3.92 18.83 -5.96
C TYR A 317 5.38 19.05 -5.55
N ALA A 318 6.07 18.04 -5.00
CA ALA A 318 7.51 18.13 -4.74
C ALA A 318 8.34 18.30 -6.02
N LEU A 319 7.75 18.06 -7.20
CA LEU A 319 8.35 18.41 -8.49
C LEU A 319 8.70 19.91 -8.60
N MET A 320 8.05 20.79 -7.82
CA MET A 320 8.40 22.22 -7.72
C MET A 320 9.79 22.50 -7.15
N LEU A 321 10.43 21.53 -6.49
CA LEU A 321 11.79 21.68 -5.99
C LEU A 321 12.83 21.66 -7.12
N PHE A 322 12.50 21.12 -8.31
CA PHE A 322 13.33 21.07 -9.53
C PHE A 322 14.84 20.89 -9.27
N GLY A 323 15.22 19.87 -8.47
CA GLY A 323 16.62 19.53 -8.19
C GLY A 323 17.19 20.06 -6.87
N LYS A 324 16.42 20.79 -6.07
CA LYS A 324 16.74 21.04 -4.65
C LYS A 324 16.42 19.80 -3.80
N GLU A 325 17.21 19.54 -2.77
CA GLU A 325 17.00 18.40 -1.86
C GLU A 325 15.61 18.46 -1.18
N ARG A 326 14.97 17.30 -1.09
CA ARG A 326 13.72 17.11 -0.36
C ARG A 326 14.03 17.19 1.14
N SER A 327 13.28 18.01 1.87
CA SER A 327 13.37 18.11 3.34
C SER A 327 12.01 17.84 3.96
N GLN A 328 11.97 17.40 5.23
CA GLN A 328 10.69 17.18 5.95
C GLN A 328 9.81 18.44 5.94
N THR A 329 10.41 19.61 6.13
CA THR A 329 9.74 20.91 6.01
C THR A 329 9.16 21.15 4.62
N ALA A 330 9.84 20.71 3.56
CA ALA A 330 9.32 20.84 2.21
C ALA A 330 8.10 19.92 2.00
N ASP A 331 8.14 18.67 2.47
CA ASP A 331 7.02 17.74 2.35
C ASP A 331 5.78 18.22 3.12
N GLU A 332 5.95 18.79 4.33
CA GLU A 332 4.86 19.43 5.08
C GLU A 332 4.24 20.61 4.31
N VAL A 333 5.06 21.51 3.76
CA VAL A 333 4.55 22.65 2.98
C VAL A 333 3.86 22.20 1.69
N PHE A 334 4.42 21.21 0.97
CA PHE A 334 3.80 20.71 -0.26
C PHE A 334 2.53 19.91 -0.01
N SER A 335 2.34 19.31 1.17
CA SER A 335 1.05 18.73 1.58
C SER A 335 -0.09 19.76 1.56
N HIS A 336 0.23 21.02 1.87
CA HIS A 336 -0.73 22.13 1.84
C HIS A 336 -0.87 22.79 0.46
N TYR A 337 0.04 22.50 -0.48
CA TYR A 337 -0.03 23.05 -1.84
C TYR A 337 -1.32 22.63 -2.55
N LYS A 338 -1.78 21.38 -2.36
CA LYS A 338 -3.04 20.90 -2.93
C LYS A 338 -4.19 21.85 -2.58
N ASN A 339 -4.28 22.26 -1.32
CA ASN A 339 -5.32 23.16 -0.86
C ASN A 339 -5.21 24.55 -1.50
N ALA A 340 -3.98 25.07 -1.64
CA ALA A 340 -3.74 26.34 -2.31
C ALA A 340 -4.14 26.29 -3.80
N TYR A 341 -3.90 25.15 -4.46
CA TYR A 341 -4.33 24.92 -5.85
C TYR A 341 -5.85 24.76 -5.98
N ILE A 342 -6.50 24.02 -5.07
CA ILE A 342 -7.97 23.92 -5.03
C ILE A 342 -8.60 25.29 -4.81
N ASP A 343 -8.07 26.09 -3.88
CA ASP A 343 -8.52 27.46 -3.64
C ASP A 343 -8.40 28.31 -4.91
N TYR A 344 -7.29 28.17 -5.66
CA TYR A 344 -7.12 28.81 -6.97
C TYR A 344 -8.20 28.37 -7.96
N LEU A 345 -8.44 27.06 -8.10
CA LEU A 345 -9.45 26.52 -9.02
C LEU A 345 -10.87 26.99 -8.68
N ILE A 346 -11.22 27.04 -7.39
CA ILE A 346 -12.56 27.40 -6.91
C ILE A 346 -12.81 28.92 -6.98
N TRP A 347 -11.81 29.74 -6.64
CA TRP A 347 -11.95 31.20 -6.62
C TRP A 347 -11.71 31.85 -7.98
N GLN A 348 -11.14 31.13 -8.94
CA GLN A 348 -10.93 31.64 -10.29
C GLN A 348 -12.27 31.84 -11.02
N THR A 349 -12.56 33.10 -11.37
CA THR A 349 -13.75 33.50 -12.13
C THR A 349 -13.48 33.57 -13.62
N ASP A 350 -12.23 33.84 -14.01
CA ASP A 350 -11.81 33.85 -15.41
C ASP A 350 -11.39 32.44 -15.84
N VAL A 351 -12.16 31.85 -16.75
CA VAL A 351 -11.90 30.48 -17.26
C VAL A 351 -10.75 30.42 -18.26
N GLU A 352 -10.30 31.54 -18.81
CA GLU A 352 -9.30 31.56 -19.88
C GLU A 352 -7.92 31.02 -19.43
N PRO A 353 -7.36 31.41 -18.26
CA PRO A 353 -6.11 30.84 -17.76
C PRO A 353 -6.19 29.34 -17.50
N LEU A 354 -7.34 28.86 -17.00
CA LEU A 354 -7.57 27.44 -16.75
C LEU A 354 -7.64 26.64 -18.06
N ASN A 355 -8.33 27.18 -19.07
CA ASN A 355 -8.39 26.59 -20.42
C ASN A 355 -7.01 26.52 -21.07
N ARG A 356 -6.19 27.57 -20.95
CA ARG A 356 -4.81 27.57 -21.45
C ARG A 356 -3.94 26.53 -20.74
N SER A 357 -4.06 26.43 -19.41
CA SER A 357 -3.32 25.44 -18.60
C SER A 357 -3.72 24.01 -19.00
N LEU A 358 -5.03 23.74 -19.14
CA LEU A 358 -5.56 22.44 -19.60
C LEU A 358 -5.04 22.09 -21.00
N ALA A 359 -5.14 23.01 -21.96
CA ALA A 359 -4.71 22.79 -23.34
C ALA A 359 -3.19 22.55 -23.44
N GLY A 360 -2.39 23.29 -22.66
CA GLY A 360 -0.94 23.08 -22.57
C GLY A 360 -0.58 21.69 -22.04
N MET A 361 -1.19 21.27 -20.94
CA MET A 361 -0.97 19.94 -20.36
C MET A 361 -1.43 18.79 -21.28
N GLN A 362 -2.57 18.95 -21.96
CA GLN A 362 -3.03 17.98 -22.95
C GLN A 362 -2.08 17.89 -24.15
N ARG A 363 -1.52 19.02 -24.59
CA ARG A 363 -0.50 19.04 -25.65
C ARG A 363 0.78 18.33 -25.19
N LEU A 364 1.25 18.58 -23.98
CA LEU A 364 2.41 17.87 -23.41
C LEU A 364 2.19 16.36 -23.36
N LEU A 365 1.02 15.92 -22.90
CA LEU A 365 0.65 14.51 -22.86
C LEU A 365 0.56 13.90 -24.27
N SER A 366 -0.02 14.63 -25.23
CA SER A 366 -0.08 14.21 -26.63
C SER A 366 1.31 14.07 -27.25
N ASN A 367 2.19 15.04 -27.02
CA ASN A 367 3.57 15.02 -27.52
C ASN A 367 4.34 13.82 -26.95
N PHE A 368 4.15 13.51 -25.65
CA PHE A 368 4.74 12.32 -25.04
C PHE A 368 4.39 11.04 -25.79
N PHE A 369 3.12 10.77 -26.04
CA PHE A 369 2.71 9.55 -26.75
C PHE A 369 3.15 9.54 -28.21
N ALA A 370 3.25 10.70 -28.86
CA ALA A 370 3.73 10.82 -30.23
C ALA A 370 5.24 10.55 -30.34
N GLU A 371 6.06 11.19 -29.50
CA GLU A 371 7.52 11.06 -29.49
C GLU A 371 7.97 9.69 -28.97
N ASN A 372 7.29 9.14 -27.96
CA ASN A 372 7.62 7.83 -27.38
C ASN A 372 6.94 6.66 -28.14
N HIS A 373 6.33 6.92 -29.29
CA HIS A 373 5.64 5.92 -30.13
C HIS A 373 4.63 5.03 -29.37
N GLY A 374 3.96 5.58 -28.36
CA GLY A 374 3.02 4.82 -27.53
C GLY A 374 3.64 3.87 -26.51
N ASP A 375 4.95 3.92 -26.24
CA ASP A 375 5.58 3.05 -25.24
C ASP A 375 5.12 3.44 -23.81
N MET A 376 4.51 2.48 -23.10
CA MET A 376 4.01 2.65 -21.73
C MET A 376 4.86 1.89 -20.70
N ARG A 377 6.02 1.33 -21.08
CA ARG A 377 6.90 0.55 -20.18
C ARG A 377 7.41 1.34 -18.98
N TRP A 378 7.46 2.66 -19.07
CA TRP A 378 7.76 3.55 -17.94
C TRP A 378 6.84 3.33 -16.73
N LEU A 379 5.63 2.79 -16.93
CA LEU A 379 4.71 2.43 -15.86
C LEU A 379 5.29 1.36 -14.91
N VAL A 380 6.12 0.46 -15.42
CA VAL A 380 6.83 -0.54 -14.61
C VAL A 380 7.83 0.17 -13.69
N THR A 381 8.68 1.04 -14.25
CA THR A 381 9.64 1.83 -13.46
C THR A 381 8.93 2.76 -12.44
N TRP A 382 7.77 3.30 -12.81
CA TRP A 382 6.95 4.12 -11.92
C TRP A 382 6.39 3.29 -10.75
N ALA A 383 5.81 2.12 -11.04
CA ALA A 383 5.31 1.21 -10.02
C ALA A 383 6.44 0.69 -9.11
N ASP A 384 7.61 0.39 -9.68
CA ASP A 384 8.78 -0.05 -8.92
C ASP A 384 9.26 1.00 -7.93
N ARG A 385 9.25 2.28 -8.31
CA ARG A 385 9.61 3.39 -7.41
C ARG A 385 8.59 3.56 -6.27
N HIS A 386 7.29 3.39 -6.57
CA HIS A 386 6.22 3.48 -5.57
C HIS A 386 6.22 2.31 -4.58
N LEU A 387 6.69 1.14 -5.02
CA LEU A 387 6.65 -0.11 -4.24
C LEU A 387 8.06 -0.64 -3.92
N HIS A 388 9.06 0.25 -3.80
CA HIS A 388 10.48 -0.13 -3.69
C HIS A 388 10.81 -1.10 -2.54
N ASP A 389 10.05 -1.04 -1.44
CA ASP A 389 10.22 -1.95 -0.29
C ASP A 389 9.57 -3.34 -0.47
N ARG A 390 8.91 -3.58 -1.61
CA ARG A 390 8.13 -4.80 -1.89
C ARG A 390 8.76 -5.72 -2.94
N VAL A 391 10.04 -5.51 -3.27
CA VAL A 391 10.78 -6.37 -4.20
C VAL A 391 10.81 -7.80 -3.66
N VAL A 392 10.48 -8.79 -4.50
CA VAL A 392 10.60 -10.20 -4.12
C VAL A 392 12.02 -10.65 -4.40
N ARG A 393 12.73 -11.06 -3.35
CA ARG A 393 14.13 -11.45 -3.41
C ARG A 393 14.36 -12.85 -2.85
N MET A 394 15.51 -13.45 -3.13
CA MET A 394 15.85 -14.80 -2.68
C MET A 394 15.90 -14.91 -1.14
N ASN A 395 16.43 -13.89 -0.44
CA ASN A 395 16.46 -13.85 1.03
C ASN A 395 15.08 -13.69 1.69
N THR A 396 14.04 -13.39 0.92
CA THR A 396 12.65 -13.41 1.42
C THR A 396 12.21 -14.82 1.80
N PHE A 397 12.83 -15.85 1.20
CA PHE A 397 12.48 -17.26 1.38
C PHE A 397 13.57 -18.06 2.09
N TRP A 398 14.84 -17.84 1.71
CA TRP A 398 15.96 -18.63 2.23
C TRP A 398 16.55 -18.08 3.54
N HIS A 399 16.28 -16.80 3.86
CA HIS A 399 16.78 -16.12 5.06
C HIS A 399 18.31 -16.29 5.29
N GLY A 400 19.10 -16.23 4.21
CA GLY A 400 20.55 -16.36 4.28
C GLY A 400 21.23 -15.11 4.82
N THR A 401 22.49 -15.27 5.22
CA THR A 401 23.32 -14.22 5.83
C THR A 401 24.03 -13.34 4.78
N GLN A 402 24.24 -13.85 3.57
CA GLN A 402 24.84 -13.10 2.46
C GLN A 402 23.80 -12.23 1.71
N PRO A 403 24.21 -11.11 1.10
CA PRO A 403 23.33 -10.29 0.28
C PRO A 403 22.92 -11.02 -1.01
N ASP A 404 21.68 -10.80 -1.46
CA ASP A 404 21.12 -11.40 -2.67
C ASP A 404 21.11 -10.44 -3.89
N SER A 405 21.95 -9.41 -3.87
CA SER A 405 21.94 -8.32 -4.87
C SER A 405 22.21 -8.78 -6.31
N GLU A 406 22.98 -9.86 -6.49
CA GLU A 406 23.31 -10.43 -7.81
C GLU A 406 22.39 -11.59 -8.22
N MET A 407 21.42 -11.95 -7.38
CA MET A 407 20.51 -13.07 -7.63
C MET A 407 19.23 -12.62 -8.34
N ALA A 408 18.47 -13.58 -8.86
CA ALA A 408 17.17 -13.32 -9.48
C ALA A 408 16.23 -12.61 -8.49
N THR A 409 15.49 -11.62 -8.99
CA THR A 409 14.47 -10.88 -8.24
C THR A 409 13.23 -10.70 -9.10
N VAL A 410 12.07 -10.55 -8.46
CA VAL A 410 10.85 -10.10 -9.14
C VAL A 410 10.58 -8.66 -8.71
N GLY A 411 10.65 -7.74 -9.69
CA GLY A 411 10.32 -6.33 -9.48
C GLY A 411 8.88 -6.18 -8.98
N PRO A 412 8.61 -5.27 -8.03
CA PRO A 412 7.30 -5.15 -7.41
C PRO A 412 6.20 -4.71 -8.38
N ALA A 413 6.55 -4.09 -9.52
CA ALA A 413 5.62 -3.90 -10.63
C ALA A 413 5.00 -5.23 -11.09
N PHE A 414 5.77 -6.32 -11.14
CA PHE A 414 5.31 -7.67 -11.53
C PHE A 414 4.71 -8.46 -10.35
N SER A 415 4.04 -7.75 -9.45
CA SER A 415 3.17 -8.33 -8.42
C SER A 415 1.72 -7.95 -8.65
N ARG A 416 0.78 -8.60 -7.97
CA ARG A 416 -0.64 -8.24 -7.97
C ARG A 416 -0.86 -6.80 -7.50
N GLN A 417 -0.10 -6.37 -6.51
CA GLN A 417 -0.16 -4.99 -6.02
C GLN A 417 0.35 -4.01 -7.08
N GLY A 418 1.46 -4.33 -7.75
CA GLY A 418 2.00 -3.55 -8.86
C GLY A 418 1.05 -3.48 -10.05
N GLN A 419 0.45 -4.61 -10.42
CA GLN A 419 -0.57 -4.70 -11.47
C GLN A 419 -1.79 -3.83 -11.14
N GLN A 420 -2.30 -3.88 -9.91
CA GLN A 420 -3.44 -3.05 -9.49
C GLN A 420 -3.09 -1.56 -9.49
N LEU A 421 -1.88 -1.20 -9.07
CA LEU A 421 -1.39 0.18 -9.08
C LEU A 421 -1.31 0.74 -10.51
N ILE A 422 -0.69 0.00 -11.43
CA ILE A 422 -0.63 0.34 -12.86
C ILE A 422 -2.03 0.39 -13.46
N GLY A 423 -2.86 -0.59 -13.11
CA GLY A 423 -4.24 -0.71 -13.54
C GLY A 423 -5.07 0.53 -13.24
N ARG A 424 -5.20 0.86 -11.95
CA ARG A 424 -5.95 2.02 -11.49
C ARG A 424 -5.46 3.31 -12.13
N PHE A 425 -4.15 3.52 -12.17
CA PHE A 425 -3.59 4.72 -12.79
C PHE A 425 -3.98 4.83 -14.27
N VAL A 426 -3.87 3.74 -15.04
CA VAL A 426 -4.20 3.81 -16.47
C VAL A 426 -5.70 3.92 -16.71
N THR A 427 -6.51 3.08 -16.06
CA THR A 427 -7.94 2.99 -16.36
C THR A 427 -8.77 4.09 -15.72
N GLU A 428 -8.40 4.56 -14.53
CA GLU A 428 -9.17 5.56 -13.78
C GLU A 428 -8.59 6.98 -13.94
N GLU A 429 -7.26 7.13 -14.03
CA GLU A 429 -6.63 8.45 -14.12
C GLU A 429 -6.26 8.84 -15.57
N LEU A 430 -5.46 8.04 -16.27
CA LEU A 430 -4.89 8.39 -17.58
C LEU A 430 -5.95 8.47 -18.68
N GLU A 431 -6.85 7.49 -18.75
CA GLU A 431 -7.98 7.51 -19.71
C GLU A 431 -8.86 8.74 -19.53
N THR A 432 -9.17 9.06 -18.28
CA THR A 432 -9.95 10.25 -17.90
C THR A 432 -9.23 11.54 -18.28
N ALA A 433 -7.90 11.60 -18.21
CA ALA A 433 -7.13 12.79 -18.59
C ALA A 433 -7.05 12.96 -20.11
N VAL A 434 -6.92 11.86 -20.84
CA VAL A 434 -6.84 11.85 -22.31
C VAL A 434 -8.20 12.18 -22.94
N GLY A 435 -9.30 11.58 -22.47
CA GLY A 435 -10.61 11.72 -23.11
C GLY A 435 -10.61 11.30 -24.58
N GLN A 436 -11.30 12.05 -25.45
CA GLN A 436 -11.34 11.78 -26.91
C GLN A 436 -10.15 12.38 -27.68
N SER A 437 -9.29 13.15 -27.02
CA SER A 437 -8.24 13.96 -27.67
C SER A 437 -7.03 13.16 -28.14
N LEU A 438 -6.81 11.95 -27.63
CA LEU A 438 -5.68 11.09 -27.98
C LEU A 438 -6.08 9.61 -28.03
N MET A 439 -5.76 8.93 -29.12
CA MET A 439 -6.11 7.51 -29.32
C MET A 439 -5.09 6.58 -28.66
N ILE A 440 -5.24 6.35 -27.34
CA ILE A 440 -4.33 5.47 -26.57
C ILE A 440 -4.74 3.98 -26.56
N ALA A 441 -5.81 3.61 -27.29
CA ALA A 441 -6.32 2.24 -27.28
C ALA A 441 -5.29 1.20 -27.75
N GLN A 442 -4.59 1.48 -28.85
CA GLN A 442 -3.55 0.60 -29.38
C GLN A 442 -2.31 0.53 -28.46
N PRO A 443 -1.71 1.66 -27.99
CA PRO A 443 -0.66 1.65 -26.97
C PRO A 443 -1.00 0.81 -25.73
N LYS A 444 -2.23 0.97 -25.20
CA LYS A 444 -2.72 0.19 -24.05
C LYS A 444 -2.77 -1.31 -24.36
N ALA A 445 -3.28 -1.70 -25.52
CA ALA A 445 -3.35 -3.11 -25.91
C ALA A 445 -1.96 -3.73 -26.06
N GLN A 446 -1.03 -3.01 -26.70
CA GLN A 446 0.36 -3.43 -26.87
C GLN A 446 1.09 -3.56 -25.53
N PHE A 447 0.94 -2.56 -24.66
CA PHE A 447 1.50 -2.61 -23.31
C PHE A 447 0.92 -3.76 -22.51
N ALA A 448 -0.40 -3.99 -22.56
CA ALA A 448 -1.03 -5.07 -21.80
C ALA A 448 -0.53 -6.45 -22.22
N ALA A 449 -0.35 -6.69 -23.53
CA ALA A 449 0.22 -7.92 -24.05
C ALA A 449 1.69 -8.10 -23.62
N TRP A 450 2.50 -7.06 -23.78
CA TRP A 450 3.90 -7.08 -23.34
C TRP A 450 4.03 -7.28 -21.83
N TYR A 451 3.24 -6.57 -21.03
CA TYR A 451 3.26 -6.62 -19.57
C TYR A 451 2.93 -8.03 -19.08
N GLN A 452 1.98 -8.71 -19.70
CA GLN A 452 1.65 -10.09 -19.37
C GLN A 452 2.84 -11.04 -19.61
N ASP A 453 3.49 -10.97 -20.78
CA ASP A 453 4.68 -11.80 -21.05
C ASP A 453 5.82 -11.46 -20.08
N ALA A 454 6.06 -10.18 -19.80
CA ALA A 454 7.07 -9.75 -18.83
C ALA A 454 6.77 -10.22 -17.40
N TYR A 455 5.50 -10.18 -16.97
CA TYR A 455 5.05 -10.68 -15.67
C TYR A 455 5.33 -12.18 -15.53
N TYR A 456 4.96 -12.96 -16.54
CA TYR A 456 5.23 -14.41 -16.54
C TYR A 456 6.71 -14.73 -16.63
N THR A 457 7.46 -13.99 -17.45
CA THR A 457 8.93 -14.13 -17.56
C THR A 457 9.58 -13.94 -16.20
N ALA A 458 9.25 -12.84 -15.49
CA ALA A 458 9.85 -12.53 -14.20
C ALA A 458 9.65 -13.64 -13.16
N TRP A 459 8.43 -14.17 -13.05
CA TRP A 459 8.14 -15.29 -12.14
C TRP A 459 8.74 -16.62 -12.59
N PHE A 460 8.72 -16.90 -13.90
CA PHE A 460 9.30 -18.12 -14.47
C PHE A 460 10.82 -18.18 -14.26
N ASP A 461 11.52 -17.09 -14.55
CA ASP A 461 12.98 -16.97 -14.40
C ASP A 461 13.40 -17.02 -12.92
N PHE A 462 12.61 -16.38 -12.04
CA PHE A 462 12.84 -16.48 -10.59
C PHE A 462 12.73 -17.93 -10.10
N CYS A 463 11.68 -18.66 -10.52
CA CYS A 463 11.52 -20.08 -10.19
C CYS A 463 12.67 -20.93 -10.74
N ALA A 464 13.12 -20.65 -11.97
CA ALA A 464 14.20 -21.39 -12.61
C ALA A 464 15.56 -21.23 -11.89
N GLN A 465 15.77 -20.11 -11.19
CA GLN A 465 17.01 -19.78 -10.47
C GLN A 465 16.92 -20.00 -8.96
N PHE A 466 15.75 -20.38 -8.43
CA PHE A 466 15.51 -20.48 -6.98
C PHE A 466 16.46 -21.44 -6.24
N ASN A 467 16.93 -22.49 -6.92
CA ASN A 467 17.90 -23.45 -6.38
C ASN A 467 19.30 -22.86 -6.14
N GLN A 468 19.54 -21.60 -6.50
CA GLN A 468 20.76 -20.90 -6.12
C GLN A 468 20.72 -20.34 -4.69
N GLY A 469 19.57 -20.42 -4.01
CA GLY A 469 19.39 -19.95 -2.64
C GLY A 469 20.41 -20.46 -1.61
N PRO A 470 20.87 -21.73 -1.66
CA PRO A 470 21.91 -22.22 -0.75
C PRO A 470 23.23 -21.43 -0.79
N LYS A 471 23.52 -20.72 -1.88
CA LYS A 471 24.69 -19.82 -1.98
C LYS A 471 24.62 -18.61 -1.03
N LEU A 472 23.46 -18.34 -0.44
CA LEU A 472 23.24 -17.22 0.50
C LEU A 472 23.73 -17.53 1.92
N PHE A 473 23.98 -18.80 2.24
CA PHE A 473 24.50 -19.19 3.54
C PHE A 473 26.01 -18.98 3.54
N ALA A 474 26.52 -18.19 4.50
CA ALA A 474 27.96 -17.92 4.63
C ALA A 474 28.69 -19.07 5.33
N GLU A 475 28.05 -19.68 6.32
CA GLU A 475 28.61 -20.75 7.15
C GLU A 475 27.92 -22.09 6.91
N ASP A 476 28.62 -23.17 7.24
CA ASP A 476 28.04 -24.51 7.08
C ASP A 476 26.93 -24.78 8.09
N ALA A 477 26.98 -24.12 9.26
CA ALA A 477 25.94 -24.20 10.28
C ALA A 477 24.60 -23.62 9.78
N ASP A 478 24.65 -22.48 9.08
CA ASP A 478 23.48 -21.87 8.47
C ASP A 478 22.83 -22.81 7.45
N TRP A 479 23.65 -23.49 6.63
CA TRP A 479 23.17 -24.46 5.66
C TRP A 479 22.57 -25.72 6.31
N GLU A 480 23.19 -26.23 7.38
CA GLU A 480 22.66 -27.37 8.13
C GLU A 480 21.32 -27.05 8.79
N ALA A 481 21.16 -25.85 9.37
CA ALA A 481 19.87 -25.39 9.89
C ALA A 481 18.81 -25.28 8.77
N ALA A 482 19.20 -24.82 7.58
CA ALA A 482 18.30 -24.78 6.43
C ALA A 482 17.87 -26.19 5.98
N LEU A 483 18.79 -27.17 5.96
CA LEU A 483 18.49 -28.57 5.64
C LEU A 483 17.49 -29.19 6.65
N GLU A 484 17.61 -28.87 7.94
CA GLU A 484 16.62 -29.29 8.94
C GLU A 484 15.24 -28.71 8.62
N HIS A 485 15.19 -27.44 8.25
CA HIS A 485 13.94 -26.77 7.86
C HIS A 485 13.31 -27.37 6.59
N LEU A 486 14.11 -27.88 5.64
CA LEU A 486 13.60 -28.59 4.46
C LEU A 486 12.82 -29.87 4.78
N THR A 487 12.99 -30.45 5.98
CA THR A 487 12.24 -31.63 6.42
C THR A 487 10.89 -31.30 7.07
N GLY A 488 10.61 -30.02 7.31
CA GLY A 488 9.37 -29.52 7.91
C GLY A 488 8.28 -29.17 6.89
N ASP A 489 7.17 -28.63 7.41
CA ASP A 489 5.99 -28.27 6.59
C ASP A 489 6.14 -26.92 5.85
N GLU A 490 6.82 -25.94 6.45
CA GLU A 490 7.05 -24.60 5.89
C GLU A 490 8.47 -24.47 5.34
N THR A 491 8.76 -25.10 4.21
CA THR A 491 10.05 -24.97 3.52
C THR A 491 10.11 -23.69 2.65
N PRO A 492 11.32 -23.17 2.32
CA PRO A 492 11.47 -22.06 1.36
C PRO A 492 10.75 -22.32 0.02
N TYR A 493 10.74 -23.58 -0.43
CA TYR A 493 10.05 -24.01 -1.64
C TYR A 493 8.54 -23.93 -1.52
N THR A 494 7.96 -24.39 -0.40
CA THR A 494 6.52 -24.31 -0.18
C THR A 494 6.05 -22.86 -0.05
N VAL A 495 6.79 -22.01 0.66
CA VAL A 495 6.48 -20.57 0.78
C VAL A 495 6.52 -19.88 -0.59
N LEU A 496 7.50 -20.21 -1.44
CA LEU A 496 7.55 -19.72 -2.82
C LEU A 496 6.32 -20.19 -3.63
N LEU A 497 5.96 -21.47 -3.56
CA LEU A 497 4.84 -22.01 -4.33
C LEU A 497 3.51 -21.38 -3.92
N GLU A 498 3.32 -21.08 -2.64
CA GLU A 498 2.15 -20.36 -2.12
C GLU A 498 2.12 -18.91 -2.60
N ARG A 499 3.28 -18.23 -2.57
CA ARG A 499 3.42 -16.88 -3.11
C ARG A 499 3.11 -16.85 -4.61
N LEU A 500 3.64 -17.81 -5.37
CA LEU A 500 3.44 -17.94 -6.80
C LEU A 500 1.96 -18.16 -7.14
N GLU A 501 1.25 -18.99 -6.36
CA GLU A 501 -0.18 -19.22 -6.51
C GLU A 501 -0.97 -17.91 -6.35
N GLY A 502 -0.74 -17.16 -5.28
CA GLY A 502 -1.43 -15.89 -5.04
C GLY A 502 -1.12 -14.81 -6.09
N GLU A 503 0.08 -14.83 -6.65
CA GLU A 503 0.55 -13.85 -7.62
C GLU A 503 0.08 -14.14 -9.06
N LEU A 504 -0.07 -15.41 -9.43
CA LEU A 504 -0.53 -15.83 -10.77
C LEU A 504 -2.03 -16.10 -10.86
N PHE A 505 -2.63 -16.63 -9.79
CA PHE A 505 -4.01 -17.10 -9.75
C PHE A 505 -4.74 -16.57 -8.52
N PRO A 506 -5.03 -15.25 -8.47
CA PRO A 506 -5.80 -14.69 -7.37
C PRO A 506 -7.15 -15.40 -7.24
N PRO A 507 -7.68 -15.54 -6.01
CA PRO A 507 -9.02 -16.09 -5.81
C PRO A 507 -10.01 -15.31 -6.68
N LEU A 508 -10.91 -16.04 -7.34
CA LEU A 508 -12.11 -15.43 -7.91
C LEU A 508 -12.93 -14.90 -6.73
N GLU A 509 -12.70 -13.65 -6.31
CA GLU A 509 -13.61 -12.96 -5.41
C GLU A 509 -15.02 -13.12 -5.98
N THR A 510 -15.94 -13.49 -5.10
CA THR A 510 -17.35 -13.68 -5.40
C THR A 510 -17.82 -12.64 -6.40
N GLN A 511 -18.40 -13.10 -7.50
CA GLN A 511 -19.07 -12.31 -8.53
C GLN A 511 -20.21 -11.48 -7.92
N THR A 512 -19.90 -10.46 -7.12
CA THR A 512 -20.70 -9.26 -7.05
C THR A 512 -20.36 -8.48 -8.31
N GLN A 513 -21.27 -8.58 -9.27
CA GLN A 513 -21.31 -7.83 -10.52
C GLN A 513 -20.94 -6.36 -10.25
N THR A 514 -19.68 -5.95 -10.54
CA THR A 514 -19.19 -4.60 -10.88
C THR A 514 -17.70 -4.36 -10.58
N GLN A 515 -16.90 -5.34 -10.11
CA GLN A 515 -15.45 -5.14 -10.13
C GLN A 515 -14.88 -5.45 -11.52
N ALA A 516 -14.44 -4.39 -12.20
CA ALA A 516 -13.71 -4.45 -13.46
C ALA A 516 -12.57 -5.47 -13.35
N GLN A 517 -12.48 -6.38 -14.33
CA GLN A 517 -11.35 -7.28 -14.46
C GLN A 517 -10.05 -6.45 -14.43
N ALA A 518 -9.15 -6.72 -13.48
CA ALA A 518 -7.92 -5.95 -13.30
C ALA A 518 -7.15 -5.84 -14.63
N TRP A 519 -6.83 -4.61 -15.04
CA TRP A 519 -6.00 -4.30 -16.20
C TRP A 519 -4.57 -3.97 -15.73
N PRO A 520 -3.50 -4.36 -16.45
CA PRO A 520 -3.48 -5.28 -17.59
C PRO A 520 -3.98 -6.68 -17.23
N SER A 521 -4.68 -7.35 -18.14
CA SER A 521 -5.21 -8.69 -17.87
C SER A 521 -4.09 -9.74 -17.84
N LEU A 522 -4.09 -10.60 -16.82
CA LEU A 522 -3.20 -11.77 -16.78
C LEU A 522 -3.83 -13.01 -17.44
N LYS A 523 -5.07 -12.97 -17.94
CA LYS A 523 -5.65 -14.13 -18.67
C LYS A 523 -4.79 -14.53 -19.87
N PRO A 524 -4.26 -15.77 -19.96
CA PRO A 524 -3.34 -16.19 -21.02
C PRO A 524 -3.88 -15.89 -22.42
N THR A 525 -3.05 -15.28 -23.26
CA THR A 525 -3.24 -15.13 -24.71
C THR A 525 -2.75 -16.38 -25.44
N PRO A 526 -3.09 -16.62 -26.72
CA PRO A 526 -2.56 -17.75 -27.47
C PRO A 526 -1.03 -17.84 -27.46
N GLU A 527 -0.34 -16.71 -27.60
CA GLU A 527 1.13 -16.62 -27.57
C GLU A 527 1.72 -16.98 -26.20
N THR A 528 1.17 -16.40 -25.12
CA THR A 528 1.64 -16.72 -23.76
C THR A 528 1.23 -18.11 -23.30
N GLN A 529 0.12 -18.65 -23.83
CA GLN A 529 -0.31 -20.02 -23.61
C GLN A 529 0.65 -21.02 -24.27
N GLU A 530 1.19 -20.72 -25.45
CA GLU A 530 2.22 -21.55 -26.08
C GLU A 530 3.52 -21.56 -25.26
N LYS A 531 3.95 -20.39 -24.77
CA LYS A 531 5.21 -20.23 -24.02
C LYS A 531 5.14 -20.77 -22.58
N TYR A 532 4.04 -20.50 -21.85
CA TYR A 532 3.93 -20.77 -20.40
C TYR A 532 2.75 -21.66 -20.02
N GLY A 533 1.87 -22.02 -20.95
CA GLY A 533 0.58 -22.65 -20.62
C GLY A 533 0.71 -23.95 -19.82
N LEU A 534 1.73 -24.77 -20.11
CA LEU A 534 2.02 -25.98 -19.35
C LEU A 534 2.43 -25.67 -17.91
N TRP A 535 3.37 -24.74 -17.72
CA TRP A 535 3.83 -24.31 -16.40
C TRP A 535 2.69 -23.70 -15.58
N LEU A 536 1.95 -22.75 -16.15
CA LEU A 536 0.79 -22.12 -15.51
C LEU A 536 -0.26 -23.14 -15.09
N THR A 537 -0.58 -24.10 -15.97
CA THR A 537 -1.56 -25.16 -15.67
C THR A 537 -1.10 -26.03 -14.51
N ARG A 538 0.18 -26.43 -14.49
CA ARG A 538 0.72 -27.27 -13.41
C ARG A 538 0.81 -26.54 -12.08
N VAL A 539 1.22 -25.26 -12.07
CA VAL A 539 1.23 -24.42 -10.85
C VAL A 539 -0.19 -24.28 -10.31
N ARG A 540 -1.18 -24.01 -11.17
CA ARG A 540 -2.58 -23.93 -10.77
C ARG A 540 -3.08 -25.26 -10.18
N ASN A 541 -2.81 -26.38 -10.86
CA ASN A 541 -3.19 -27.71 -10.40
C ASN A 541 -2.53 -28.07 -9.06
N PHE A 542 -1.29 -27.63 -8.86
CA PHE A 542 -0.57 -27.81 -7.60
C PHE A 542 -1.25 -27.04 -6.47
N GLY A 543 -1.58 -25.76 -6.70
CA GLY A 543 -2.35 -24.96 -5.74
C GLY A 543 -3.67 -25.65 -5.35
N ILE A 544 -4.44 -26.12 -6.35
CA ILE A 544 -5.70 -26.84 -6.09
C ILE A 544 -5.46 -28.13 -5.28
N ALA A 545 -4.46 -28.94 -5.64
CA ALA A 545 -4.12 -30.17 -4.93
C ALA A 545 -3.72 -29.91 -3.48
N ARG A 546 -2.95 -28.84 -3.22
CA ARG A 546 -2.55 -28.40 -1.88
C ARG A 546 -3.75 -27.98 -1.04
N HIS A 547 -4.72 -27.24 -1.60
CA HIS A 547 -5.94 -26.85 -0.89
C HIS A 547 -6.93 -28.02 -0.69
N ALA A 548 -6.97 -28.97 -1.63
CA ALA A 548 -7.78 -30.18 -1.49
C ALA A 548 -7.25 -31.11 -0.39
N ASP A 549 -5.97 -31.01 -0.06
CA ASP A 549 -5.31 -31.71 1.06
C ASP A 549 -5.73 -31.16 2.44
N VAL A 550 -6.52 -30.08 2.50
CA VAL A 550 -7.19 -29.61 3.72
C VAL A 550 -8.41 -30.49 4.06
N GLY A 551 -8.21 -31.81 4.04
CA GLY A 551 -9.06 -32.80 4.70
C GLY A 551 -8.80 -32.91 6.21
N ALA A 552 -7.82 -32.16 6.75
CA ALA A 552 -7.43 -32.18 8.16
C ALA A 552 -8.35 -31.37 9.12
N LEU A 553 -9.44 -30.78 8.64
CA LEU A 553 -10.52 -30.24 9.49
C LEU A 553 -11.69 -31.23 9.67
N GLY A 554 -11.68 -32.38 8.99
CA GLY A 554 -12.77 -33.37 9.02
C GLY A 554 -12.80 -34.31 10.24
N ASP A 555 -11.66 -34.47 10.93
CA ASP A 555 -11.50 -35.47 12.00
C ASP A 555 -11.41 -34.88 13.43
N GLN A 556 -11.67 -33.58 13.61
CA GLN A 556 -11.92 -33.02 14.94
C GLN A 556 -13.43 -32.96 15.23
N PRO A 557 -13.93 -33.55 16.34
CA PRO A 557 -15.36 -33.54 16.68
C PRO A 557 -15.92 -32.11 16.90
N ALA A 558 -15.06 -31.15 17.25
CA ALA A 558 -15.41 -29.73 17.34
C ALA A 558 -15.75 -29.09 15.96
N ALA A 559 -15.11 -29.56 14.88
CA ALA A 559 -15.38 -29.07 13.52
C ALA A 559 -16.68 -29.63 12.95
N ARG A 560 -17.11 -30.84 13.36
CA ARG A 560 -18.45 -31.39 13.02
C ARG A 560 -19.59 -30.58 13.64
N GLN A 561 -19.44 -30.13 14.89
CA GLN A 561 -20.43 -29.25 15.52
C GLN A 561 -20.55 -27.89 14.81
N ILE A 562 -19.43 -27.37 14.30
CA ILE A 562 -19.41 -26.13 13.50
C ILE A 562 -20.01 -26.37 12.10
N LEU A 563 -19.79 -27.53 11.48
CA LEU A 563 -20.40 -27.93 10.21
C LEU A 563 -21.93 -28.13 10.30
N ASP A 564 -22.42 -28.70 11.41
CA ASP A 564 -23.86 -28.88 11.64
C ASP A 564 -24.57 -27.56 11.98
N GLN A 565 -23.89 -26.63 12.66
CA GLN A 565 -24.41 -25.28 12.89
C GLN A 565 -24.29 -24.36 11.65
N ALA A 566 -23.26 -24.54 10.82
CA ALA A 566 -23.05 -23.80 9.57
C ALA A 566 -23.85 -24.37 8.39
N GLY A 567 -24.49 -25.54 8.52
CA GLY A 567 -25.33 -26.16 7.49
C GLY A 567 -26.48 -25.27 6.99
N ASN A 568 -26.89 -24.26 7.77
CA ASN A 568 -27.91 -23.30 7.36
C ASN A 568 -27.41 -21.87 7.11
N GLN A 569 -26.18 -21.55 7.47
CA GLN A 569 -25.57 -20.25 7.19
C GLN A 569 -24.05 -20.42 7.17
N MET A 570 -23.42 -20.48 5.99
CA MET A 570 -22.23 -19.69 5.63
C MET A 570 -21.50 -20.18 4.38
N SER A 571 -21.04 -19.17 3.66
CA SER A 571 -20.33 -19.17 2.39
C SER A 571 -18.87 -19.59 2.57
N GLY A 572 -18.56 -20.87 2.33
CA GLY A 572 -17.20 -21.36 2.03
C GLY A 572 -17.00 -21.50 0.52
N LYS A 573 -16.97 -20.39 -0.22
CA LYS A 573 -17.08 -20.37 -1.70
C LYS A 573 -15.79 -20.70 -2.47
N THR A 574 -14.63 -20.83 -1.83
CA THR A 574 -13.37 -21.21 -2.51
C THR A 574 -13.34 -22.69 -2.91
N ALA A 575 -13.78 -23.60 -2.04
CA ALA A 575 -13.91 -25.02 -2.36
C ALA A 575 -15.09 -25.32 -3.32
N PHE A 576 -16.13 -24.49 -3.31
CA PHE A 576 -17.28 -24.63 -4.21
C PHE A 576 -16.99 -24.13 -5.64
N ALA A 577 -16.21 -23.07 -5.81
CA ALA A 577 -15.75 -22.60 -7.12
C ALA A 577 -14.78 -23.61 -7.79
N ALA A 578 -13.91 -24.26 -7.01
CA ALA A 578 -13.09 -25.37 -7.48
C ALA A 578 -13.93 -26.60 -7.88
N LYS A 579 -15.05 -26.86 -7.18
CA LYS A 579 -15.99 -27.95 -7.49
C LYS A 579 -16.71 -27.79 -8.84
N ILE A 580 -17.00 -26.57 -9.28
CA ILE A 580 -17.70 -26.32 -10.56
C ILE A 580 -16.74 -26.31 -11.76
N ALA A 581 -15.47 -25.96 -11.56
CA ALA A 581 -14.52 -25.73 -12.65
C ALA A 581 -13.86 -26.98 -13.27
N LEU A 582 -13.89 -28.16 -12.61
CA LEU A 582 -12.94 -29.24 -12.94
C LEU A 582 -13.55 -30.59 -13.33
N GLY A 583 -14.88 -30.77 -13.35
CA GLY A 583 -15.48 -32.07 -13.69
C GLY A 583 -15.06 -33.24 -12.77
N ALA A 584 -15.72 -34.39 -12.88
CA ALA A 584 -15.51 -35.52 -11.96
C ALA A 584 -14.17 -36.26 -12.16
N MET A 585 -13.70 -36.40 -13.41
CA MET A 585 -12.44 -37.09 -13.72
C MET A 585 -11.20 -36.30 -13.30
N GLU A 586 -11.23 -34.98 -13.46
CA GLU A 586 -10.11 -34.11 -13.12
C GLU A 586 -10.10 -33.75 -11.62
N GLN A 587 -11.24 -33.87 -10.91
CA GLN A 587 -11.27 -34.01 -9.44
C GLN A 587 -10.56 -35.27 -8.93
N SER A 588 -10.80 -36.44 -9.55
CA SER A 588 -10.12 -37.69 -9.15
C SER A 588 -8.61 -37.60 -9.32
N ARG A 589 -8.15 -36.95 -10.40
CA ARG A 589 -6.72 -36.73 -10.65
C ARG A 589 -6.09 -35.78 -9.65
N LEU A 590 -6.75 -34.67 -9.33
CA LEU A 590 -6.24 -33.70 -8.35
C LEU A 590 -6.28 -34.23 -6.91
N ALA A 591 -7.24 -35.12 -6.60
CA ALA A 591 -7.22 -35.85 -5.33
C ALA A 591 -6.00 -36.78 -5.21
N LYS A 592 -5.65 -37.49 -6.29
CA LYS A 592 -4.40 -38.27 -6.37
C LYS A 592 -3.15 -37.39 -6.24
N ALA A 593 -3.16 -36.18 -6.82
CA ALA A 593 -2.08 -35.21 -6.63
C ALA A 593 -1.93 -34.81 -5.16
N GLY A 594 -3.03 -34.58 -4.44
CA GLY A 594 -2.99 -34.30 -2.99
C GLY A 594 -2.45 -35.48 -2.17
N GLU A 595 -2.83 -36.72 -2.51
CA GLU A 595 -2.27 -37.91 -1.88
C GLU A 595 -0.77 -38.07 -2.15
N ALA A 596 -0.33 -37.92 -3.39
CA ALA A 596 1.08 -37.96 -3.76
C ALA A 596 1.89 -36.86 -3.05
N LEU A 597 1.34 -35.65 -2.91
CA LEU A 597 1.97 -34.57 -2.15
C LEU A 597 2.15 -34.93 -0.66
N ARG A 598 1.16 -35.56 -0.03
CA ARG A 598 1.29 -36.05 1.36
C ARG A 598 2.36 -37.12 1.48
N GLN A 599 2.36 -38.10 0.58
CA GLN A 599 3.38 -39.15 0.57
C GLN A 599 4.78 -38.56 0.39
N TYR A 600 4.94 -37.57 -0.48
CA TYR A 600 6.19 -36.84 -0.68
C TYR A 600 6.65 -36.14 0.59
N ARG A 601 5.77 -35.37 1.25
CA ARG A 601 6.08 -34.68 2.52
C ARG A 601 6.49 -35.66 3.62
N GLN A 602 5.76 -36.78 3.76
CA GLN A 602 6.12 -37.83 4.72
C GLN A 602 7.48 -38.46 4.42
N ALA A 603 7.81 -38.68 3.15
CA ALA A 603 9.09 -39.24 2.74
C ALA A 603 10.25 -38.24 2.98
N ILE A 604 10.04 -36.94 2.76
CA ILE A 604 11.00 -35.88 3.06
C ILE A 604 11.23 -35.77 4.58
N ALA A 605 10.17 -35.82 5.39
CA ALA A 605 10.28 -35.78 6.85
C ALA A 605 11.13 -36.93 7.43
N ALA A 606 11.21 -38.08 6.73
CA ALA A 606 12.05 -39.20 7.16
C ALA A 606 13.56 -38.90 7.12
N PHE A 607 13.99 -37.83 6.44
CA PHE A 607 15.37 -37.32 6.48
C PHE A 607 15.67 -36.45 7.71
N SER A 608 14.71 -36.20 8.59
CA SER A 608 14.95 -35.45 9.83
C SER A 608 16.03 -36.12 10.68
N GLY A 609 17.03 -35.35 11.14
CA GLY A 609 18.13 -35.81 11.98
C GLY A 609 19.44 -36.17 11.26
N ILE A 610 19.47 -36.18 9.92
CA ILE A 610 20.69 -36.48 9.13
C ILE A 610 21.85 -35.49 9.37
N THR A 611 21.55 -34.27 9.82
CA THR A 611 22.52 -33.22 10.22
C THR A 611 23.17 -33.51 11.56
N THR A 612 22.48 -34.23 12.45
CA THR A 612 22.92 -34.50 13.82
C THR A 612 23.55 -35.88 14.01
N ASP A 613 23.12 -36.89 13.24
CA ASP A 613 23.60 -38.27 13.36
C ASP A 613 24.05 -38.84 11.99
N SER A 614 25.36 -38.89 11.79
CA SER A 614 25.99 -39.45 10.57
C SER A 614 25.73 -40.94 10.40
N ARG A 615 25.50 -41.69 11.49
CA ARG A 615 25.13 -43.11 11.44
C ARG A 615 23.71 -43.28 10.94
N TYR A 616 22.80 -42.39 11.32
CA TYR A 616 21.44 -42.37 10.78
C TYR A 616 21.44 -42.05 9.28
N ALA A 617 22.19 -41.04 8.85
CA ALA A 617 22.39 -40.73 7.43
C ALA A 617 22.93 -41.95 6.65
N TYR A 618 23.95 -42.61 7.20
CA TYR A 618 24.50 -43.84 6.64
C TYR A 618 23.45 -44.96 6.47
N LYS A 619 22.57 -45.14 7.47
CA LYS A 619 21.51 -46.16 7.41
C LYS A 619 20.54 -45.88 6.25
N ILE A 620 20.07 -44.63 6.11
CA ILE A 620 19.17 -44.23 5.01
C ILE A 620 19.83 -44.48 3.67
N VAL A 621 21.04 -43.96 3.49
CA VAL A 621 21.76 -44.03 2.21
C VAL A 621 22.06 -45.49 1.85
N ARG A 622 22.52 -46.30 2.80
CA ARG A 622 22.73 -47.73 2.59
C ARG A 622 21.48 -48.44 2.10
N GLN A 623 20.34 -48.20 2.75
CA GLN A 623 19.06 -48.81 2.38
C GLN A 623 18.64 -48.41 0.95
N SER A 624 18.88 -47.16 0.55
CA SER A 624 18.62 -46.70 -0.82
C SER A 624 19.54 -47.34 -1.87
N PHE A 625 20.82 -47.54 -1.57
CA PHE A 625 21.76 -48.19 -2.50
C PHE A 625 21.56 -49.72 -2.61
N GLU A 626 21.06 -50.36 -1.55
CA GLU A 626 20.79 -51.81 -1.52
C GLU A 626 19.40 -52.18 -2.09
N ALA A 627 18.41 -51.31 -1.95
CA ALA A 627 17.04 -51.56 -2.40
C ALA A 627 16.88 -51.50 -3.92
N THR A 628 15.94 -52.30 -4.44
CA THR A 628 15.46 -52.12 -5.82
C THR A 628 14.42 -50.98 -5.90
N PRO A 629 14.39 -50.17 -6.97
CA PRO A 629 13.47 -49.02 -7.07
C PRO A 629 11.99 -49.39 -6.91
N THR A 630 11.61 -50.62 -7.25
CA THR A 630 10.23 -51.12 -7.23
C THR A 630 9.71 -51.51 -5.86
N GLU A 631 10.58 -51.73 -4.87
CA GLU A 631 10.19 -52.21 -3.54
C GLU A 631 9.79 -51.09 -2.56
N GLY A 632 10.03 -49.81 -2.92
CA GLY A 632 9.69 -48.67 -2.06
C GLY A 632 10.42 -48.68 -0.71
N ALA A 633 11.54 -49.39 -0.62
CA ALA A 633 12.14 -49.73 0.65
C ALA A 633 12.94 -48.59 1.30
N SER A 634 13.15 -47.43 0.67
CA SER A 634 13.92 -46.32 1.26
C SER A 634 13.20 -44.97 1.12
N PRO A 635 13.44 -44.01 2.04
CA PRO A 635 12.87 -42.65 1.95
C PRO A 635 13.07 -41.98 0.58
N LEU A 636 14.25 -42.16 -0.01
CA LEU A 636 14.58 -41.64 -1.36
C LEU A 636 13.65 -42.21 -2.43
N HIS A 637 13.46 -43.53 -2.46
CA HIS A 637 12.62 -44.20 -3.45
C HIS A 637 11.14 -43.84 -3.26
N THR A 638 10.67 -43.75 -2.00
CA THR A 638 9.30 -43.32 -1.69
C THR A 638 9.06 -41.89 -2.14
N ALA A 639 10.01 -40.97 -1.88
CA ALA A 639 9.92 -39.58 -2.30
C ALA A 639 9.93 -39.44 -3.83
N ASN A 640 10.83 -40.14 -4.53
CA ASN A 640 10.88 -40.12 -6.00
C ASN A 640 9.59 -40.66 -6.63
N ARG A 641 9.06 -41.78 -6.13
CA ARG A 641 7.78 -42.31 -6.61
C ARG A 641 6.64 -41.31 -6.38
N ALA A 642 6.57 -40.70 -5.21
CA ALA A 642 5.56 -39.68 -4.91
C ALA A 642 5.71 -38.44 -5.82
N LEU A 643 6.93 -38.03 -6.15
CA LEU A 643 7.19 -36.96 -7.12
C LEU A 643 6.76 -37.34 -8.54
N GLU A 644 7.00 -38.57 -8.99
CA GLU A 644 6.55 -39.08 -10.29
C GLU A 644 5.02 -39.10 -10.38
N GLU A 645 4.35 -39.63 -9.35
CA GLU A 645 2.89 -39.66 -9.23
C GLU A 645 2.29 -38.24 -9.19
N LEU A 646 2.90 -37.33 -8.43
CA LEU A 646 2.51 -35.93 -8.37
C LEU A 646 2.67 -35.26 -9.73
N ALA A 647 3.82 -35.42 -10.39
CA ALA A 647 4.08 -34.85 -11.70
C ALA A 647 3.06 -35.33 -12.75
N ALA A 648 2.75 -36.64 -12.76
CA ALA A 648 1.75 -37.22 -13.63
C ALA A 648 0.33 -36.68 -13.35
N ALA A 649 -0.01 -36.46 -12.08
CA ALA A 649 -1.32 -35.94 -11.68
C ALA A 649 -1.48 -34.43 -11.95
N LEU A 650 -0.38 -33.66 -12.00
CA LEU A 650 -0.39 -32.22 -12.27
C LEU A 650 -0.41 -31.90 -13.77
N ALA A 651 0.20 -32.74 -14.62
CA ALA A 651 0.27 -32.54 -16.07
C ALA A 651 -1.13 -32.52 -16.71
N PRO A 652 -1.45 -31.66 -17.69
CA PRO A 652 -2.79 -31.59 -18.31
C PRO A 652 -3.25 -32.91 -18.94
N ALA A 653 -4.56 -33.12 -19.08
CA ALA A 653 -5.09 -34.34 -19.70
C ALA A 653 -4.72 -34.38 -21.20
N GLY A 654 -3.87 -35.34 -21.59
CA GLY A 654 -3.35 -35.45 -22.96
C GLY A 654 -2.21 -36.46 -23.09
N PRO A 655 -1.65 -36.67 -24.29
CA PRO A 655 -0.48 -37.52 -24.47
C PRO A 655 0.70 -36.98 -23.65
N PRO A 656 1.56 -37.86 -23.11
CA PRO A 656 2.72 -37.43 -22.33
C PRO A 656 3.60 -36.53 -23.20
N VAL A 657 3.69 -35.26 -22.83
CA VAL A 657 4.68 -34.35 -23.40
C VAL A 657 6.03 -34.79 -22.83
N ASP A 658 7.05 -34.92 -23.70
CA ASP A 658 8.42 -35.23 -23.28
C ASP A 658 9.00 -34.01 -22.54
N ILE A 659 8.73 -33.97 -21.25
CA ILE A 659 9.23 -32.95 -20.32
C ILE A 659 10.51 -33.52 -19.74
N SER A 660 11.59 -33.52 -20.52
CA SER A 660 12.93 -33.55 -19.94
C SER A 660 12.97 -32.46 -18.86
N GLY A 661 13.22 -32.88 -17.60
CA GLY A 661 12.96 -32.11 -16.37
C GLY A 661 13.68 -30.76 -16.25
N ASP A 662 14.49 -30.39 -17.24
CA ASP A 662 15.24 -29.14 -17.26
C ASP A 662 14.43 -27.92 -17.72
N ARG A 663 13.31 -28.07 -18.45
CA ARG A 663 12.57 -26.89 -18.97
C ARG A 663 11.42 -26.39 -18.10
N ASP A 664 10.92 -27.20 -17.16
CA ASP A 664 9.84 -26.80 -16.27
C ASP A 664 10.36 -26.44 -14.87
N PRO A 665 10.30 -25.15 -14.46
CA PRO A 665 10.75 -24.72 -13.15
C PRO A 665 10.00 -25.43 -12.01
N LEU A 666 8.72 -25.76 -12.18
CA LEU A 666 7.94 -26.39 -11.10
C LEU A 666 8.47 -27.79 -10.76
N SER A 667 8.73 -28.64 -11.75
CA SER A 667 9.35 -29.96 -11.53
C SER A 667 10.67 -29.83 -10.77
N ARG A 668 11.53 -28.87 -11.15
CA ARG A 668 12.79 -28.60 -10.44
C ARG A 668 12.53 -28.18 -9.00
N LEU A 669 11.64 -27.22 -8.75
CA LEU A 669 11.30 -26.77 -7.39
C LEU A 669 10.80 -27.91 -6.50
N LEU A 670 10.00 -28.84 -7.04
CA LEU A 670 9.47 -29.97 -6.28
C LEU A 670 10.55 -31.01 -5.97
N LYS A 671 11.47 -31.30 -6.90
CA LYS A 671 12.54 -32.30 -6.71
C LYS A 671 13.69 -31.80 -5.84
N SER A 672 14.00 -30.51 -5.90
CA SER A 672 15.22 -29.95 -5.31
C SER A 672 15.35 -30.14 -3.80
N PRO A 673 14.31 -30.03 -2.95
CA PRO A 673 14.44 -30.36 -1.53
C PRO A 673 15.01 -31.77 -1.30
N LEU A 674 14.53 -32.76 -2.05
CA LEU A 674 15.02 -34.14 -1.99
C LEU A 674 16.47 -34.23 -2.44
N ASP A 675 16.84 -33.56 -3.53
CA ASP A 675 18.22 -33.59 -4.06
C ASP A 675 19.22 -33.04 -3.03
N HIS A 676 18.91 -31.92 -2.38
CA HIS A 676 19.79 -31.34 -1.35
C HIS A 676 19.92 -32.26 -0.12
N LEU A 677 18.80 -32.79 0.38
CA LEU A 677 18.79 -33.74 1.50
C LEU A 677 19.57 -35.02 1.16
N TRP A 678 19.42 -35.53 -0.05
CA TRP A 678 20.11 -36.73 -0.52
C TRP A 678 21.61 -36.53 -0.66
N GLN A 679 22.04 -35.46 -1.35
CA GLN A 679 23.46 -35.15 -1.51
C GLN A 679 24.16 -34.97 -0.16
N PHE A 680 23.51 -34.27 0.78
CA PHE A 680 24.03 -34.14 2.14
C PHE A 680 24.09 -35.47 2.88
N SER A 681 23.04 -36.30 2.79
CA SER A 681 23.00 -37.63 3.39
C SER A 681 24.15 -38.52 2.90
N VAL A 682 24.44 -38.50 1.59
CA VAL A 682 25.54 -39.27 0.98
C VAL A 682 26.91 -38.77 1.48
N ALA A 683 27.11 -37.45 1.58
CA ALA A 683 28.34 -36.87 2.11
C ALA A 683 28.55 -37.24 3.60
N GLN A 684 27.49 -37.14 4.42
CA GLN A 684 27.53 -37.54 5.83
C GLN A 684 27.81 -39.05 6.01
N SER A 685 27.22 -39.88 5.14
CA SER A 685 27.49 -41.32 5.10
C SER A 685 28.96 -41.62 4.82
N GLY A 686 29.58 -40.81 3.94
CA GLY A 686 31.02 -40.85 3.69
C GLY A 686 31.86 -40.56 4.93
N CYS A 687 31.44 -39.61 5.77
CA CYS A 687 32.11 -39.28 7.02
C CYS A 687 32.02 -40.42 8.04
N TYR A 688 30.85 -41.03 8.16
CA TYR A 688 30.69 -42.20 9.03
C TYR A 688 31.50 -43.42 8.54
N LEU A 689 31.60 -43.61 7.22
CA LEU A 689 32.48 -44.63 6.63
C LEU A 689 33.95 -44.38 6.98
N GLN A 690 34.42 -43.13 6.95
CA GLN A 690 35.77 -42.78 7.40
C GLN A 690 35.99 -43.15 8.88
N GLU A 691 35.05 -42.84 9.76
CA GLU A 691 35.13 -43.21 11.18
C GLU A 691 35.22 -44.73 11.38
N LEU A 692 34.37 -45.50 10.69
CA LEU A 692 34.41 -46.96 10.72
C LEU A 692 35.73 -47.52 10.21
N TRP A 693 36.32 -46.92 9.17
CA TRP A 693 37.64 -47.32 8.66
C TRP A 693 38.74 -47.11 9.69
N ASP A 694 38.71 -45.96 10.37
CA ASP A 694 39.68 -45.64 11.41
C ASP A 694 39.57 -46.64 12.58
N GLN A 695 38.35 -46.89 13.07
CA GLN A 695 38.10 -47.80 14.19
C GLN A 695 38.38 -49.27 13.85
N GLU A 696 37.92 -49.75 12.70
CA GLU A 696 37.97 -51.18 12.37
C GLU A 696 39.23 -51.62 11.63
N VAL A 697 39.94 -50.69 10.97
CA VAL A 697 41.12 -51.03 10.15
C VAL A 697 42.37 -50.32 10.66
N VAL A 698 42.36 -48.99 10.82
CA VAL A 698 43.58 -48.24 11.18
C VAL A 698 44.02 -48.54 12.61
N VAL A 699 43.11 -48.40 13.58
CA VAL A 699 43.39 -48.62 15.01
C VAL A 699 43.79 -50.07 15.29
N LYS A 700 43.08 -51.06 14.70
CA LYS A 700 43.38 -52.49 14.93
C LYS A 700 44.75 -52.94 14.40
N VAL A 701 45.36 -52.18 13.49
CA VAL A 701 46.68 -52.47 12.91
C VAL A 701 47.77 -51.59 13.53
N GLN A 702 47.39 -50.58 14.32
CA GLN A 702 48.30 -49.72 15.05
C GLN A 702 49.11 -50.54 16.06
N GLY A 703 50.43 -50.30 16.11
CA GLY A 703 51.34 -51.03 17.02
C GLY A 703 51.91 -52.33 16.48
N VAL A 704 51.37 -52.91 15.39
CA VAL A 704 51.95 -54.12 14.77
C VAL A 704 53.22 -53.73 14.02
N ARG A 705 54.41 -54.06 14.54
CA ARG A 705 55.72 -53.67 13.94
C ARG A 705 56.08 -54.46 12.69
N SER A 706 55.73 -55.75 12.63
CA SER A 706 56.04 -56.61 11.48
C SER A 706 55.14 -56.30 10.28
N SER A 707 55.75 -55.88 9.16
CA SER A 707 55.04 -55.62 7.90
C SER A 707 54.28 -56.84 7.37
N ARG A 708 54.74 -58.05 7.67
CA ARG A 708 54.09 -59.31 7.26
C ARG A 708 52.84 -59.60 8.07
N LYS A 709 52.95 -59.55 9.41
CA LYS A 709 51.78 -59.73 10.30
C LYS A 709 50.71 -58.69 10.01
N ARG A 710 51.11 -57.44 9.72
CA ARG A 710 50.17 -56.40 9.24
C ARG A 710 49.49 -56.79 7.93
N ALA A 711 50.25 -57.22 6.92
CA ALA A 711 49.70 -57.61 5.62
C ALA A 711 48.68 -58.75 5.75
N THR A 712 48.99 -59.77 6.54
CA THR A 712 48.08 -60.89 6.81
C THR A 712 46.82 -60.45 7.56
N LEU A 713 46.94 -59.59 8.57
CA LEU A 713 45.79 -59.05 9.32
C LEU A 713 44.88 -58.17 8.44
N LEU A 714 45.46 -57.39 7.53
CA LEU A 714 44.73 -56.48 6.64
C LEU A 714 44.05 -57.21 5.46
N PHE A 715 44.73 -58.19 4.87
CA PHE A 715 44.38 -58.75 3.55
C PHE A 715 44.30 -60.28 3.49
N GLY A 716 44.46 -60.99 4.61
CA GLY A 716 44.32 -62.44 4.68
C GLY A 716 42.87 -62.90 4.44
N ASN A 717 42.60 -64.20 4.64
CA ASN A 717 41.27 -64.79 4.41
C ASN A 717 40.14 -64.12 5.22
N GLU A 718 40.44 -63.55 6.39
CA GLU A 718 39.54 -62.71 7.19
C GLU A 718 40.11 -61.30 7.36
N GLY A 719 40.72 -60.76 6.30
CA GLY A 719 41.39 -59.47 6.35
C GLY A 719 40.44 -58.33 6.68
N LEU A 720 40.88 -57.43 7.57
CA LEU A 720 40.11 -56.26 7.99
C LEU A 720 39.60 -55.41 6.82
N VAL A 721 40.40 -55.26 5.75
CA VAL A 721 40.02 -54.47 4.57
C VAL A 721 38.88 -55.14 3.80
N GLN A 722 38.92 -56.46 3.64
CA GLN A 722 37.84 -57.19 2.97
C GLN A 722 36.57 -57.20 3.82
N GLY A 723 36.70 -57.34 5.14
CA GLY A 723 35.60 -57.22 6.09
C GLY A 723 34.90 -55.87 5.98
N TYR A 724 35.68 -54.78 5.99
CA TYR A 724 35.18 -53.41 5.81
C TYR A 724 34.49 -53.21 4.45
N MET A 725 35.13 -53.65 3.36
CA MET A 725 34.56 -53.54 2.01
C MET A 725 33.25 -54.32 1.86
N ARG A 726 33.12 -55.49 2.50
CA ARG A 726 31.90 -56.30 2.41
C ARG A 726 30.78 -55.76 3.30
N THR A 727 31.12 -55.30 4.49
CA THR A 727 30.14 -54.97 5.53
C THR A 727 29.64 -53.54 5.40
N HIS A 728 30.54 -52.59 5.10
CA HIS A 728 30.26 -51.16 5.20
C HIS A 728 30.26 -50.45 3.85
N ALA A 729 31.34 -50.56 3.07
CA ALA A 729 31.51 -49.82 1.81
C ALA A 729 30.90 -50.51 0.57
N GLY A 730 30.52 -51.78 0.68
CA GLY A 730 30.08 -52.63 -0.44
C GLY A 730 28.91 -52.06 -1.25
N PRO A 731 27.85 -51.53 -0.62
CA PRO A 731 26.72 -50.92 -1.33
C PRO A 731 27.11 -49.72 -2.21
N PHE A 732 28.20 -49.02 -1.88
CA PHE A 732 28.60 -47.76 -2.52
C PHE A 732 29.72 -47.94 -3.54
N VAL A 733 30.23 -49.16 -3.74
CA VAL A 733 31.40 -49.40 -4.59
C VAL A 733 31.13 -50.54 -5.56
N ARG A 734 31.44 -50.31 -6.84
CA ARG A 734 31.46 -51.36 -7.87
C ARG A 734 32.88 -51.64 -8.33
N GLN A 735 33.05 -52.79 -8.96
CA GLN A 735 34.31 -53.21 -9.52
C GLN A 735 34.15 -53.54 -11.01
N SER A 736 35.07 -53.02 -11.82
CA SER A 736 35.18 -53.32 -13.25
C SER A 736 36.59 -53.82 -13.59
N SER A 737 36.69 -54.64 -14.64
CA SER A 737 37.97 -55.14 -15.17
C SER A 737 38.85 -54.03 -15.76
N SER A 738 38.25 -52.97 -16.32
CA SER A 738 38.98 -51.86 -16.97
C SER A 738 39.32 -50.70 -16.03
N ARG A 739 38.44 -50.39 -15.07
CA ARG A 739 38.58 -49.22 -14.17
C ARG A 739 39.02 -49.57 -12.74
N GLY A 740 39.00 -50.85 -12.36
CA GLY A 740 39.23 -51.25 -10.97
C GLY A 740 38.01 -50.97 -10.10
N TYR A 741 38.24 -50.52 -8.86
CA TYR A 741 37.16 -50.09 -7.95
C TYR A 741 36.78 -48.63 -8.24
N TYR A 742 35.47 -48.35 -8.23
CA TYR A 742 34.93 -47.00 -8.44
C TYR A 742 33.63 -46.81 -7.64
N PRO A 743 33.29 -45.57 -7.24
CA PRO A 743 32.08 -45.30 -6.49
C PRO A 743 30.84 -45.53 -7.35
N LEU A 744 29.79 -46.07 -6.77
CA LEU A 744 28.47 -46.16 -7.39
C LEU A 744 27.72 -44.85 -7.18
N GLU A 745 27.03 -44.40 -8.21
CA GLU A 745 26.27 -43.15 -8.22
C GLU A 745 24.77 -43.44 -8.24
N LEU A 746 24.01 -42.69 -7.43
CA LEU A 746 22.56 -42.76 -7.35
C LEU A 746 22.01 -41.33 -7.20
N GLN A 747 21.11 -40.93 -8.12
CA GLN A 747 20.52 -39.59 -8.16
C GLN A 747 21.58 -38.48 -8.08
N ASP A 748 22.57 -38.57 -8.99
CA ASP A 748 23.67 -37.62 -9.15
C ASP A 748 24.55 -37.42 -7.89
N ALA A 749 24.48 -38.36 -6.93
CA ALA A 749 25.28 -38.36 -5.71
C ALA A 749 26.05 -39.69 -5.54
N HIS A 750 27.27 -39.59 -5.03
CA HIS A 750 28.11 -40.75 -4.71
C HIS A 750 28.98 -40.44 -3.49
N VAL A 751 29.36 -41.47 -2.74
CA VAL A 751 30.30 -41.31 -1.63
C VAL A 751 31.66 -40.89 -2.20
N PRO A 752 32.25 -39.75 -1.77
CA PRO A 752 33.47 -39.20 -2.37
C PRO A 752 34.73 -39.93 -1.87
N PHE A 753 34.85 -41.21 -2.25
CA PHE A 753 36.03 -42.01 -1.93
C PHE A 753 37.29 -41.49 -2.60
N GLU A 754 38.37 -41.43 -1.83
CA GLU A 754 39.68 -41.03 -2.30
C GLU A 754 40.28 -42.03 -3.30
N LYS A 755 40.94 -41.51 -4.34
CA LYS A 755 41.59 -42.38 -5.35
C LYS A 755 42.64 -43.30 -4.72
N ASN A 756 43.29 -42.85 -3.64
CA ASN A 756 44.30 -43.62 -2.94
C ASN A 756 43.71 -44.80 -2.16
N PHE A 757 42.47 -44.70 -1.67
CA PHE A 757 41.76 -45.82 -1.05
C PHE A 757 41.58 -46.97 -2.02
N PHE A 758 41.08 -46.71 -3.24
CA PHE A 758 40.90 -47.76 -4.25
C PHE A 758 42.22 -48.39 -4.70
N LYS A 759 43.30 -47.59 -4.84
CA LYS A 759 44.65 -48.11 -5.10
C LYS A 759 45.11 -49.06 -3.98
N TYR A 760 44.83 -48.72 -2.72
CA TYR A 760 45.19 -49.53 -1.57
C TYR A 760 44.41 -50.86 -1.53
N VAL A 761 43.09 -50.83 -1.74
CA VAL A 761 42.27 -52.04 -1.84
C VAL A 761 42.76 -52.95 -2.98
N GLN A 762 43.11 -52.36 -4.14
CA GLN A 762 43.65 -53.11 -5.27
C GLN A 762 45.02 -53.72 -4.98
N GLN A 763 45.89 -53.02 -4.25
CA GLN A 763 47.18 -53.54 -3.79
C GLN A 763 46.98 -54.76 -2.87
N GLY A 764 46.03 -54.67 -1.93
CA GLY A 764 45.61 -55.78 -1.09
C GLY A 764 45.21 -57.02 -1.87
N ARG A 765 44.37 -56.84 -2.90
CA ARG A 765 43.95 -57.94 -3.76
C ARG A 765 45.11 -58.57 -4.54
N ARG A 766 46.08 -57.77 -5.00
CA ARG A 766 47.30 -58.29 -5.64
C ARG A 766 48.14 -59.10 -4.66
N TRP A 767 48.24 -58.66 -3.41
CA TRP A 767 48.92 -59.41 -2.35
C TRP A 767 48.20 -60.73 -2.06
N TRP A 768 46.86 -60.73 -1.97
CA TRP A 768 46.08 -61.94 -1.74
C TRP A 768 46.26 -62.96 -2.87
N VAL A 769 46.20 -62.54 -4.14
CA VAL A 769 46.47 -63.40 -5.31
C VAL A 769 47.91 -63.93 -5.33
N ALA A 770 48.88 -63.13 -4.86
CA ALA A 770 50.28 -63.52 -4.83
C ALA A 770 50.62 -64.51 -3.69
N SER A 771 49.94 -64.40 -2.55
CA SER A 771 50.17 -65.22 -1.36
C SER A 771 49.24 -66.43 -1.25
N GLY A 772 48.06 -66.40 -1.87
CA GLY A 772 47.00 -67.39 -1.62
C GLY A 772 46.27 -67.14 -0.29
N GLY A 773 46.31 -65.90 0.23
CA GLY A 773 45.65 -65.51 1.46
C GLY A 773 46.42 -65.81 2.75
N ALA A 774 47.51 -66.59 2.67
CA ALA A 774 48.43 -66.88 3.77
C ALA A 774 49.87 -67.04 3.26
N ILE A 775 50.86 -66.68 4.08
CA ILE A 775 52.28 -66.93 3.78
C ILE A 775 52.66 -68.27 4.43
N GLN A 776 53.32 -69.16 3.68
CA GLN A 776 53.77 -70.46 4.21
C GLN A 776 54.85 -70.29 5.28
N GLU A 777 55.01 -71.26 6.17
CA GLU A 777 56.02 -71.21 7.25
C GLU A 777 57.46 -71.32 6.73
N SER A 778 57.66 -71.99 5.59
CA SER A 778 58.94 -72.12 4.92
C SER A 778 58.78 -72.29 3.41
N TYR A 779 59.80 -71.89 2.65
CA TYR A 779 59.88 -72.12 1.21
C TYR A 779 61.24 -72.71 0.85
N ALA A 780 61.24 -73.91 0.27
CA ALA A 780 62.45 -74.55 -0.22
C ALA A 780 62.70 -74.18 -1.70
N VAL A 781 63.89 -73.68 -2.01
CA VAL A 781 64.32 -73.37 -3.39
C VAL A 781 65.66 -74.05 -3.67
N SER A 782 65.69 -74.89 -4.69
CA SER A 782 66.95 -75.44 -5.19
C SER A 782 67.66 -74.42 -6.07
N ILE A 783 68.91 -74.13 -5.73
CA ILE A 783 69.80 -73.21 -6.45
C ILE A 783 71.05 -73.97 -6.85
N THR A 784 71.30 -74.02 -8.16
CA THR A 784 72.56 -74.51 -8.74
C THR A 784 73.45 -73.32 -9.08
N ALA A 785 74.60 -73.22 -8.44
CA ALA A 785 75.65 -72.28 -8.81
C ALA A 785 76.41 -72.80 -10.02
N LEU A 786 76.70 -71.92 -10.99
CA LEU A 786 77.53 -72.21 -12.17
C LEU A 786 78.80 -71.35 -12.13
N PRO A 787 79.87 -71.71 -12.86
CA PRO A 787 81.12 -70.95 -12.88
C PRO A 787 80.88 -69.44 -13.09
N THR A 788 81.59 -68.65 -12.30
CA THR A 788 81.55 -67.18 -12.34
C THR A 788 82.71 -66.69 -13.17
N ASP A 789 82.41 -65.88 -14.18
CA ASP A 789 83.42 -65.37 -15.11
C ASP A 789 83.55 -63.85 -15.02
N VAL A 790 84.61 -63.34 -15.63
CA VAL A 790 84.95 -61.92 -15.69
C VAL A 790 85.19 -61.53 -17.16
N ASN A 791 85.30 -60.22 -17.43
CA ASN A 791 85.67 -59.75 -18.77
C ASN A 791 87.04 -60.33 -19.23
N ALA A 792 87.22 -60.44 -20.54
CA ALA A 792 88.35 -61.17 -21.14
C ALA A 792 89.72 -60.56 -20.82
N GLU A 793 89.78 -59.25 -20.55
CA GLU A 793 90.99 -58.49 -20.25
C GLU A 793 91.43 -58.58 -18.78
N ALA A 794 90.65 -59.26 -17.93
CA ALA A 794 90.93 -59.42 -16.51
C ALA A 794 92.18 -60.28 -16.28
N HIS A 795 93.06 -59.81 -15.40
CA HIS A 795 94.30 -60.51 -15.03
C HIS A 795 94.07 -61.64 -14.01
N LEU A 796 92.98 -61.59 -13.24
CA LEU A 796 92.62 -62.60 -12.25
C LEU A 796 91.18 -63.03 -12.44
N LYS A 797 90.93 -64.33 -12.26
CA LYS A 797 89.59 -64.91 -12.21
C LYS A 797 89.22 -65.24 -10.76
N PRO A 798 87.94 -65.18 -10.38
CA PRO A 798 87.52 -65.60 -9.06
C PRO A 798 87.75 -67.10 -8.90
N TYR A 799 88.26 -67.54 -7.76
CA TYR A 799 88.43 -68.97 -7.47
C TYR A 799 87.18 -69.57 -6.81
N MET A 800 86.33 -68.73 -6.21
CA MET A 800 85.11 -69.17 -5.53
C MET A 800 84.02 -68.10 -5.53
N THR A 801 82.76 -68.52 -5.65
CA THR A 801 81.60 -67.72 -5.24
C THR A 801 80.85 -68.41 -4.12
N ARG A 802 80.38 -67.61 -3.16
CA ARG A 802 79.67 -68.11 -1.97
C ARG A 802 78.34 -67.37 -1.84
N LEU A 803 77.25 -68.11 -1.71
CA LEU A 803 75.93 -67.58 -1.40
C LEU A 803 75.55 -68.01 0.01
N ILE A 804 75.21 -67.05 0.85
CA ILE A 804 74.84 -67.25 2.26
C ILE A 804 73.42 -66.74 2.44
N LEU A 805 72.56 -67.55 3.06
CA LEU A 805 71.27 -67.12 3.60
C LEU A 805 71.36 -67.22 5.12
N GLU A 806 71.31 -66.07 5.79
CA GLU A 806 71.42 -65.99 7.24
C GLU A 806 70.17 -66.55 7.92
N HIS A 807 70.34 -67.36 8.96
CA HIS A 807 69.23 -67.89 9.76
C HIS A 807 69.54 -67.87 11.25
N PRO A 808 68.52 -67.72 12.12
CA PRO A 808 68.72 -67.80 13.57
C PRO A 808 69.29 -69.14 14.04
N ASP A 809 68.93 -70.22 13.35
CA ASP A 809 69.30 -71.61 13.68
C ASP A 809 70.59 -72.08 12.95
N GLY A 810 71.24 -71.19 12.20
CA GLY A 810 72.48 -71.45 11.46
C GLY A 810 72.36 -71.21 9.95
N ASP A 811 73.36 -70.52 9.38
CA ASP A 811 73.34 -70.06 7.99
C ASP A 811 73.36 -71.20 6.97
N THR A 812 72.58 -71.05 5.89
CA THR A 812 72.68 -71.94 4.73
C THR A 812 73.69 -71.37 3.74
N VAL A 813 74.77 -72.12 3.47
CA VAL A 813 75.88 -71.69 2.59
C VAL A 813 75.98 -72.60 1.37
N LEU A 814 76.10 -71.99 0.19
CA LEU A 814 76.44 -72.65 -1.09
C LEU A 814 77.79 -72.09 -1.57
N GLU A 815 78.80 -72.96 -1.60
CA GLU A 815 80.14 -72.62 -2.12
C GLU A 815 80.35 -73.25 -3.49
N ASN A 816 80.70 -72.41 -4.46
CA ASN A 816 80.99 -72.79 -5.83
C ASN A 816 82.44 -72.46 -6.16
N LYS A 817 83.29 -73.49 -6.22
CA LYS A 817 84.72 -73.35 -6.57
C LYS A 817 84.94 -73.56 -8.08
N GLN A 818 84.14 -72.88 -8.89
CA GLN A 818 84.15 -72.93 -10.36
C GLN A 818 83.70 -74.26 -10.99
N TYR A 819 82.78 -74.97 -10.34
CA TYR A 819 82.11 -76.14 -10.89
C TYR A 819 80.63 -76.14 -10.49
N PRO A 820 79.71 -76.74 -11.28
CA PRO A 820 78.30 -76.78 -10.94
C PRO A 820 78.05 -77.44 -9.57
N VAL A 821 77.45 -76.71 -8.63
CA VAL A 821 77.04 -77.21 -7.30
C VAL A 821 75.61 -76.81 -7.00
N GLU A 822 74.82 -77.75 -6.52
CA GLU A 822 73.42 -77.53 -6.14
C GLU A 822 73.22 -77.58 -4.61
N ARG A 823 72.38 -76.67 -4.10
CA ARG A 823 71.96 -76.66 -2.70
C ARG A 823 70.52 -76.19 -2.60
N VAL A 824 69.76 -76.81 -1.68
CA VAL A 824 68.41 -76.38 -1.32
C VAL A 824 68.50 -75.34 -0.22
N PHE A 825 67.92 -74.17 -0.46
CA PHE A 825 67.77 -73.09 0.51
C PHE A 825 66.35 -73.10 1.07
N THR A 826 66.21 -73.23 2.38
CA THR A 826 64.92 -73.16 3.09
C THR A 826 64.71 -71.77 3.65
N TRP A 827 64.04 -70.91 2.89
CA TRP A 827 63.75 -69.56 3.34
C TRP A 827 62.59 -69.55 4.35
N LEU A 828 62.83 -68.96 5.53
CA LEU A 828 61.85 -68.83 6.60
C LEU A 828 61.26 -67.41 6.59
N PRO A 829 59.98 -67.22 6.21
CA PRO A 829 59.41 -65.89 6.14
C PRO A 829 59.26 -65.20 7.49
N MET A 830 59.23 -65.94 8.60
CA MET A 830 59.12 -65.34 9.94
C MET A 830 60.44 -64.75 10.41
N ASN A 831 61.56 -65.32 9.96
CA ASN A 831 62.94 -64.95 10.30
C ASN A 831 63.73 -64.71 8.99
N ASP A 832 63.39 -63.61 8.32
CA ASP A 832 64.00 -63.20 7.06
C ASP A 832 65.41 -62.65 7.30
N GLY A 833 66.41 -63.54 7.22
CA GLY A 833 67.81 -63.14 7.29
C GLY A 833 68.32 -62.53 5.99
N ASP A 834 69.47 -61.86 6.09
CA ASP A 834 70.11 -61.27 4.93
C ASP A 834 70.64 -62.36 3.98
N VAL A 835 70.73 -62.02 2.70
CA VAL A 835 71.38 -62.87 1.70
C VAL A 835 72.67 -62.21 1.26
N VAL A 836 73.78 -62.90 1.44
CA VAL A 836 75.11 -62.38 1.14
C VAL A 836 75.71 -63.19 0.00
N LEU A 837 75.97 -62.52 -1.11
CA LEU A 837 76.74 -63.07 -2.24
C LEU A 837 78.18 -62.57 -2.14
N GLN A 838 79.12 -63.49 -1.95
CA GLN A 838 80.55 -63.22 -1.94
C GLN A 838 81.22 -63.77 -3.20
N ILE A 839 82.14 -63.01 -3.78
CA ILE A 839 82.95 -63.39 -4.94
C ILE A 839 84.42 -63.26 -4.51
N LEU A 840 85.14 -64.38 -4.48
CA LEU A 840 86.48 -64.45 -3.92
C LEU A 840 87.52 -64.69 -5.02
N PHE A 841 88.52 -63.82 -5.01
CA PHE A 841 89.78 -63.88 -5.75
C PHE A 841 90.91 -64.09 -4.73
N GLU A 842 92.08 -64.52 -5.18
CA GLU A 842 93.19 -64.92 -4.30
C GLU A 842 93.49 -63.95 -3.15
N ASN A 843 93.45 -62.63 -3.42
CA ASN A 843 93.71 -61.57 -2.42
C ASN A 843 92.58 -60.53 -2.33
N LEU A 844 91.37 -60.85 -2.81
CA LEU A 844 90.27 -59.89 -2.91
C LEU A 844 88.91 -60.59 -2.74
N ALA A 845 88.09 -60.11 -1.81
CA ALA A 845 86.72 -60.59 -1.62
C ALA A 845 85.72 -59.45 -1.88
N LEU A 846 84.78 -59.69 -2.78
CA LEU A 846 83.68 -58.79 -3.07
C LEU A 846 82.43 -59.31 -2.37
N SER A 847 81.66 -58.43 -1.75
CA SER A 847 80.41 -58.82 -1.06
C SER A 847 79.24 -57.99 -1.56
N ARG A 848 78.12 -58.65 -1.85
CA ARG A 848 76.83 -58.03 -2.14
C ARG A 848 75.79 -58.57 -1.18
N ARG A 849 75.28 -57.69 -0.31
CA ARG A 849 74.23 -58.00 0.65
C ARG A 849 72.85 -57.58 0.13
N TYR A 850 71.88 -58.47 0.30
CA TYR A 850 70.46 -58.25 0.15
C TYR A 850 69.84 -58.27 1.55
N SER A 851 69.14 -57.20 1.93
CA SER A 851 68.57 -57.05 3.27
C SER A 851 67.16 -56.45 3.22
N GLY A 852 66.49 -56.44 4.37
CA GLY A 852 65.11 -55.97 4.49
C GLY A 852 64.09 -56.98 3.98
N TYR A 853 62.87 -56.52 3.66
CA TYR A 853 61.77 -57.43 3.33
C TYR A 853 62.07 -58.33 2.12
N CYS A 854 61.93 -59.64 2.35
CA CYS A 854 62.07 -60.70 1.38
C CYS A 854 63.43 -60.61 0.68
N ALA A 855 64.52 -60.47 1.46
CA ALA A 855 65.89 -60.38 0.97
C ALA A 855 66.21 -61.54 0.00
N PHE A 856 65.79 -62.75 0.36
CA PHE A 856 65.90 -63.92 -0.52
C PHE A 856 65.10 -63.78 -1.82
N GLY A 857 63.88 -63.24 -1.77
CA GLY A 857 63.11 -62.93 -2.98
C GLY A 857 63.76 -61.86 -3.87
N GLN A 858 64.43 -60.86 -3.28
CA GLN A 858 65.19 -59.85 -4.03
C GLN A 858 66.34 -60.50 -4.80
N PHE A 859 67.08 -61.40 -4.15
CA PHE A 859 68.10 -62.21 -4.80
C PHE A 859 67.51 -63.06 -5.94
N LEU A 860 66.43 -63.82 -5.68
CA LEU A 860 65.76 -64.64 -6.71
C LEU A 860 65.27 -63.82 -7.91
N ARG A 861 64.81 -62.58 -7.69
CA ARG A 861 64.42 -61.66 -8.76
C ARG A 861 65.63 -61.23 -9.58
N ASP A 862 66.71 -60.87 -8.92
CA ASP A 862 67.93 -60.37 -9.56
C ASP A 862 68.59 -61.41 -10.47
N PHE A 863 68.45 -62.69 -10.15
CA PHE A 863 68.94 -63.82 -10.93
C PHE A 863 67.85 -64.53 -11.74
N SER A 864 66.69 -63.89 -11.97
CA SER A 864 65.56 -64.55 -12.66
C SER A 864 65.85 -64.97 -14.10
N LYS A 865 66.88 -64.42 -14.73
CA LYS A 865 67.33 -64.76 -16.09
C LYS A 865 68.45 -65.81 -16.11
N GLY A 866 68.85 -66.33 -14.95
CA GLY A 866 69.92 -67.33 -14.81
C GLY A 866 71.32 -66.74 -14.65
N SER A 867 71.55 -65.48 -15.03
CA SER A 867 72.81 -64.78 -14.79
C SER A 867 72.58 -63.32 -14.40
N LYS A 868 73.56 -62.76 -13.70
CA LYS A 868 73.62 -61.33 -13.39
C LYS A 868 75.04 -60.82 -13.58
N ARG A 869 75.16 -59.75 -14.38
CA ARG A 869 76.42 -59.03 -14.58
C ARG A 869 76.55 -57.90 -13.57
N PHE A 870 77.59 -57.95 -12.76
CA PHE A 870 77.98 -56.89 -11.86
C PHE A 870 79.11 -56.08 -12.49
N LYS A 871 78.96 -54.75 -12.51
CA LYS A 871 80.03 -53.84 -12.92
C LYS A 871 80.91 -53.52 -11.72
N ALA A 872 82.17 -53.18 -11.94
CA ALA A 872 83.09 -52.81 -10.85
C ALA A 872 82.51 -51.75 -9.90
N LYS A 873 81.76 -50.77 -10.43
CA LYS A 873 81.06 -49.73 -9.65
C LYS A 873 80.02 -50.24 -8.64
N HIS A 874 79.58 -51.50 -8.75
CA HIS A 874 78.67 -52.11 -7.78
C HIS A 874 79.38 -52.56 -6.50
N PHE A 875 80.72 -52.51 -6.47
CA PHE A 875 81.59 -52.82 -5.33
C PHE A 875 82.51 -51.61 -5.03
N PRO A 876 81.96 -50.52 -4.46
CA PRO A 876 82.67 -49.25 -4.34
C PRO A 876 83.92 -49.34 -3.45
N GLU A 877 83.87 -50.15 -2.39
CA GLU A 877 84.98 -50.33 -1.44
C GLU A 877 86.21 -51.00 -2.08
N GLN A 878 85.99 -51.84 -3.09
CA GLN A 878 87.05 -52.62 -3.78
C GLN A 878 87.33 -52.13 -5.21
N LEU A 879 86.80 -50.95 -5.58
CA LEU A 879 86.85 -50.45 -6.96
C LEU A 879 88.29 -50.25 -7.47
N SER A 880 89.19 -49.78 -6.62
CA SER A 880 90.61 -49.56 -6.95
C SER A 880 91.34 -50.87 -7.23
N ASP A 881 91.08 -51.91 -6.43
CA ASP A 881 91.66 -53.24 -6.61
C ASP A 881 91.14 -53.92 -7.88
N LEU A 882 89.84 -53.80 -8.16
CA LEU A 882 89.21 -54.33 -9.38
C LEU A 882 89.79 -53.71 -10.66
N ARG A 883 90.03 -52.40 -10.67
CA ARG A 883 90.70 -51.72 -11.80
C ARG A 883 92.13 -52.20 -11.99
N ARG A 884 92.88 -52.41 -10.90
CA ARG A 884 94.28 -52.90 -10.95
C ARG A 884 94.38 -54.27 -11.62
N ILE A 885 93.39 -55.14 -11.40
CA ILE A 885 93.33 -56.47 -12.00
C ILE A 885 92.51 -56.52 -13.31
N ARG A 886 92.14 -55.35 -13.86
CA ARG A 886 91.36 -55.19 -15.11
C ARG A 886 90.01 -55.90 -15.13
N VAL A 887 89.35 -56.01 -13.98
CA VAL A 887 87.99 -56.54 -13.87
C VAL A 887 86.98 -55.38 -13.94
N ASP A 888 86.32 -55.25 -15.08
CA ASP A 888 85.27 -54.24 -15.33
C ASP A 888 83.86 -54.81 -15.13
N GLU A 889 83.67 -56.08 -15.50
CA GLU A 889 82.40 -56.81 -15.34
C GLU A 889 82.63 -58.23 -14.81
N ILE A 890 81.72 -58.69 -13.95
CA ILE A 890 81.70 -60.02 -13.35
C ILE A 890 80.34 -60.65 -13.62
N GLU A 891 80.30 -61.78 -14.33
CA GLU A 891 79.09 -62.53 -14.60
C GLU A 891 78.94 -63.69 -13.62
N VAL A 892 77.94 -63.57 -12.74
CA VAL A 892 77.58 -64.62 -11.78
C VAL A 892 76.37 -65.38 -12.32
N ASN A 893 76.47 -66.70 -12.33
CA ASN A 893 75.49 -67.59 -12.94
C ASN A 893 74.83 -68.49 -11.89
N TYR A 894 73.50 -68.46 -11.79
CA TYR A 894 72.70 -69.34 -10.93
C TYR A 894 71.52 -69.91 -11.72
N ARG A 895 71.38 -71.23 -11.74
CA ARG A 895 70.17 -71.90 -12.21
C ARG A 895 69.26 -72.16 -11.01
N MET A 896 67.97 -71.86 -11.18
CA MET A 896 66.98 -71.97 -10.10
C MET A 896 65.76 -72.73 -10.62
N THR A 897 65.14 -73.52 -9.75
CA THR A 897 63.87 -74.16 -10.07
C THR A 897 62.75 -73.12 -10.05
N GLU A 898 62.25 -72.73 -11.22
CA GLU A 898 61.28 -71.64 -11.36
C GLU A 898 59.97 -71.91 -10.60
N SER A 899 59.49 -73.16 -10.54
CA SER A 899 58.28 -73.51 -9.80
C SER A 899 58.41 -73.25 -8.28
N GLN A 900 59.63 -73.35 -7.73
CA GLN A 900 59.94 -73.10 -6.32
C GLN A 900 60.25 -71.63 -6.04
N ALA A 901 60.93 -70.93 -6.95
CA ALA A 901 61.27 -69.52 -6.80
C ALA A 901 60.09 -68.57 -7.06
N LYS A 902 59.14 -68.98 -7.92
CA LYS A 902 58.01 -68.14 -8.35
C LYS A 902 57.08 -67.69 -7.20
N PRO A 903 56.71 -68.52 -6.21
CA PRO A 903 55.96 -68.08 -5.03
C PRO A 903 56.65 -66.95 -4.26
N ILE A 904 57.95 -67.09 -3.97
CA ILE A 904 58.73 -66.08 -3.23
C ILE A 904 58.86 -64.78 -4.02
N LYS A 905 59.14 -64.88 -5.34
CA LYS A 905 59.21 -63.70 -6.24
C LYS A 905 57.87 -62.97 -6.36
N ARG A 906 56.73 -63.68 -6.24
CA ARG A 906 55.40 -63.07 -6.21
C ARG A 906 55.17 -62.27 -4.92
N LEU A 907 55.60 -62.80 -3.77
CA LEU A 907 55.50 -62.11 -2.48
C LEU A 907 56.30 -60.81 -2.41
N LEU A 908 57.39 -60.69 -3.18
CA LEU A 908 58.17 -59.45 -3.29
C LEU A 908 57.41 -58.31 -3.97
N ARG A 909 56.49 -58.62 -4.90
CA ARG A 909 55.84 -57.60 -5.76
C ARG A 909 54.64 -56.89 -5.12
N ALA A 910 54.24 -57.29 -3.92
CA ALA A 910 52.97 -56.86 -3.34
C ALA A 910 53.09 -56.49 -1.85
N ILE A 911 54.12 -55.76 -1.43
CA ILE A 911 54.22 -55.30 -0.04
C ILE A 911 53.11 -54.26 0.20
N PRO A 912 52.11 -54.52 1.06
CA PRO A 912 51.09 -53.52 1.32
C PRO A 912 51.67 -52.38 2.14
N GLN A 913 51.36 -51.15 1.77
CA GLN A 913 51.70 -49.98 2.58
C GLN A 913 50.82 -49.95 3.84
N ARG A 914 51.02 -48.94 4.70
CA ARG A 914 50.07 -48.69 5.79
C ARG A 914 48.70 -48.34 5.20
N PRO A 915 47.60 -48.67 5.90
CA PRO A 915 46.28 -48.22 5.47
C PRO A 915 46.27 -46.69 5.37
N PRO A 916 45.65 -46.11 4.33
CA PRO A 916 45.46 -44.67 4.25
C PRO A 916 44.67 -44.20 5.48
N GLY A 917 45.11 -43.10 6.09
CA GLY A 917 44.37 -42.47 7.20
C GLY A 917 43.12 -41.73 6.73
N THR A 918 43.03 -41.41 5.44
CA THR A 918 41.85 -40.76 4.84
C THR A 918 41.42 -41.53 3.61
N ILE A 919 40.19 -42.04 3.63
CA ILE A 919 39.54 -42.78 2.55
C ILE A 919 38.37 -42.03 1.93
N VAL A 920 37.83 -41.04 2.63
CA VAL A 920 36.79 -40.13 2.17
C VAL A 920 37.17 -38.73 2.64
N GLN A 921 37.03 -37.73 1.78
CA GLN A 921 37.09 -36.35 2.25
C GLN A 921 35.79 -36.03 2.98
N CYS A 922 35.86 -35.86 4.29
CA CYS A 922 34.77 -35.33 5.11
C CYS A 922 34.60 -33.83 4.84
N ALA A 923 34.42 -33.48 3.56
CA ALA A 923 34.01 -32.16 3.14
C ALA A 923 32.48 -32.17 3.06
N LYS A 924 31.86 -31.15 3.64
CA LYS A 924 30.43 -30.92 3.43
C LYS A 924 30.20 -30.67 1.93
N PRO A 925 29.08 -31.13 1.35
CA PRO A 925 28.82 -30.95 -0.07
C PRO A 925 28.87 -29.47 -0.43
N ALA A 926 29.25 -29.16 -1.67
CA ALA A 926 29.22 -27.79 -2.16
C ALA A 926 27.80 -27.22 -2.05
N ARG A 927 27.68 -25.99 -1.55
CA ARG A 927 26.43 -25.23 -1.44
C ARG A 927 25.90 -24.83 -2.81
#